data_AF-A0A2W4R5Z2-F1
#
_entry.id   AF-A0A2W4R5Z2-F1
#
_cell.length_a   1.000
_cell.length_b   1.000
_cell.length_c   1.000
_cell.angle_alpha   90.00
_cell.angle_beta   90.00
_cell.angle_gamma   90.00
#
_symmetry.space_group_name_H-M   'P 1'
#
loop_
_entity.id
_entity.type
_entity.pdbx_description
1 polymer ?
#
loop_
_entity_poly.entity_id
_entity_poly.type
_entity_poly.pdbx_seq_one_letter_code
_entity_poly.pdbx_strand_id
1 'polypeptide(L)'
;MTRRGSGFLSGVIAVLIAAAAQANGIDSTLRVYGNTTTLELAPVLLAADRVHGGDVTVRNGGIPNLFVHGEADVATNAETQALRESVDHPNLRIIFTVAEGFYRIVARRSAGIGKLEDLRGKRIATVPRTSSAYYLHRMLATVGLDESDVVIVPMVPLDRMPAALAKGEVDAVTIWEPEIERARELIGDDAIEFQDRSVYRELFNLNTTAEALADPEKRCTIVAFVRSLIEASKRINGQPQIAWPLVAKSTGYDTQLLSRVWHHEGFPGTLVPDLLDVLEAEEVWVAKERNRRPRTRAELAKLVDDSVVREAVSGRAPDCAAVSARARQANAAELARLQERAQRLAVRMEQAEGIRAVKRLQHAYGHYFSAGRWNDVAGLFAEAGVSREGDAQVVGRYGIAEQLRTRYGDGRDGIADGQLSTKFFLSPVVTFDPDGRTVRGRWHSVSMLGRYGESASWAGGIYENVYVNEGGVWKLKEERYFPQYAGPYETGWRNVVREPEGPTTPIPFHYDPTRAGTPIPPSVPNAGESSRHLDFASLATLVGELEQRARRMNDAAAVQNLQHAYGYYVDRKMWDDVADLFAPSGTMEIDQQGVFVGRSSIRRALERAGPPGLREGEVNEHLQLQTVVTVADDGRTAHARGTELRMLGVNGQYAQWGLATFENTYVKHNGRWMIQSMRVYPRMTTDYYKGWARDAQPAAGVHPDFPPDRRPTELFAIYPKPYTSPIHFAHPVSSGAQSVTATVTPRTVAELRASLDEAERLLAVAEACDGTENVANAYGYYIDEFLWNETGDLFSENGWKELSYIGTYVGRDRVRDSMIRRYGLDGRRPNSYAIHQKTQPVVTVAPDGKSARIRARLFQINSSTDNPGSYISGIYENQVVLENGVWKISAMDLDYVWTTGYVTGWAKVNPDDARRFAPQPTFAKEFPPDRPLRGVTFAPFPQIAPVGFHYRNPVSGREPPLLLE
;
A
#
# COMPACT_ATOMS: atom_id res chain seq x y z
N MET A 1 39.92 54.15 -17.74
CA MET A 1 39.05 53.94 -18.92
C MET A 1 37.67 53.54 -18.41
N THR A 2 36.81 54.52 -18.13
CA THR A 2 35.67 54.97 -18.96
C THR A 2 34.41 54.09 -18.85
N ARG A 3 33.41 54.68 -18.19
CA ARG A 3 31.95 54.45 -18.16
C ARG A 3 31.32 53.65 -19.33
N ARG A 4 30.37 52.76 -18.99
CA ARG A 4 29.05 52.44 -19.62
C ARG A 4 28.63 51.02 -19.16
N GLY A 5 27.40 50.67 -18.78
CA GLY A 5 26.15 51.40 -18.66
C GLY A 5 25.24 50.70 -17.65
N SER A 6 24.71 51.48 -16.71
CA SER A 6 23.59 51.13 -15.84
C SER A 6 22.30 51.32 -16.63
N GLY A 7 21.69 50.22 -17.09
CA GLY A 7 20.46 50.30 -17.88
C GLY A 7 19.97 48.96 -18.38
N PHE A 8 19.94 47.92 -17.55
CA PHE A 8 19.28 46.64 -17.90
C PHE A 8 18.63 45.91 -16.71
N LEU A 9 18.64 46.49 -15.50
CA LEU A 9 18.06 45.85 -14.30
C LEU A 9 16.61 46.25 -13.99
N SER A 10 16.07 47.30 -14.61
CA SER A 10 14.67 47.72 -14.37
C SER A 10 13.66 47.14 -15.37
N GLY A 11 14.13 46.52 -16.47
CA GLY A 11 13.26 45.87 -17.46
C GLY A 11 12.91 44.40 -17.13
N VAL A 12 13.77 43.69 -16.40
CA VAL A 12 13.58 42.26 -16.09
C VAL A 12 12.71 42.06 -14.84
N ILE A 13 12.70 43.01 -13.91
CA ILE A 13 11.82 42.98 -12.72
C ILE A 13 10.37 43.30 -13.11
N ALA A 14 10.12 44.15 -14.11
CA ALA A 14 8.77 44.42 -14.60
C ALA A 14 8.18 43.23 -15.40
N VAL A 15 9.02 42.47 -16.10
CA VAL A 15 8.57 41.27 -16.85
C VAL A 15 8.38 40.05 -15.92
N LEU A 16 9.13 39.92 -14.82
CA LEU A 16 8.93 38.87 -13.82
C LEU A 16 7.77 39.13 -12.85
N ILE A 17 7.46 40.39 -12.55
CA ILE A 17 6.23 40.75 -11.81
C ILE A 17 4.99 40.55 -12.72
N ALA A 18 5.11 40.75 -14.04
CA ALA A 18 4.05 40.42 -14.99
C ALA A 18 3.87 38.90 -15.18
N ALA A 19 4.95 38.10 -15.13
CA ALA A 19 4.88 36.64 -15.24
C ALA A 19 4.35 35.97 -13.95
N ALA A 20 4.69 36.48 -12.76
CA ALA A 20 4.11 36.02 -11.49
C ALA A 20 2.65 36.48 -11.29
N ALA A 21 2.24 37.58 -11.94
CA ALA A 21 0.84 37.98 -12.04
C ALA A 21 0.05 37.14 -13.07
N GLN A 22 0.71 36.61 -14.11
CA GLN A 22 0.09 35.74 -15.12
C GLN A 22 -0.07 34.28 -14.66
N ALA A 23 0.74 33.78 -13.73
CA ALA A 23 0.56 32.45 -13.13
C ALA A 23 -0.45 32.43 -11.96
N ASN A 24 -0.92 33.60 -11.51
CA ASN A 24 -1.95 33.78 -10.47
C ASN A 24 -3.19 34.55 -10.98
N GLY A 25 -3.27 34.80 -12.28
CA GLY A 25 -4.50 35.23 -12.92
C GLY A 25 -5.37 34.00 -13.11
N ILE A 26 -6.24 33.72 -12.13
CA ILE A 26 -7.33 32.76 -12.33
C ILE A 26 -8.08 33.23 -13.58
N ASP A 27 -8.14 32.36 -14.59
CA ASP A 27 -8.97 32.57 -15.75
C ASP A 27 -10.41 32.75 -15.25
N SER A 28 -10.87 34.00 -15.17
CA SER A 28 -12.22 34.34 -14.73
C SER A 28 -13.27 33.96 -15.77
N THR A 29 -12.85 33.38 -16.89
CA THR A 29 -13.71 32.95 -17.98
C THR A 29 -14.52 31.74 -17.57
N LEU A 30 -15.85 31.85 -17.58
CA LEU A 30 -16.72 30.69 -17.47
C LEU A 30 -16.68 29.88 -18.77
N ARG A 31 -16.29 28.60 -18.69
CA ARG A 31 -16.24 27.71 -19.86
C ARG A 31 -17.53 26.90 -19.99
N VAL A 32 -18.28 27.19 -21.05
CA VAL A 32 -19.56 26.56 -21.36
C VAL A 32 -19.40 25.66 -22.58
N TYR A 33 -19.78 24.39 -22.47
CA TYR A 33 -19.82 23.47 -23.60
C TYR A 33 -21.26 23.13 -23.95
N GLY A 34 -21.64 23.30 -25.20
CA GLY A 34 -22.96 22.95 -25.69
C GLY A 34 -22.94 22.65 -27.17
N ASN A 35 -23.99 22.01 -27.68
CA ASN A 35 -24.03 21.69 -29.09
C ASN A 35 -24.30 22.98 -29.89
N THR A 36 -23.25 23.53 -30.51
CA THR A 36 -23.32 24.83 -31.22
C THR A 36 -24.12 24.76 -32.52
N THR A 37 -24.54 23.56 -32.94
CA THR A 37 -25.32 23.34 -34.14
C THR A 37 -26.83 23.30 -33.90
N THR A 38 -27.30 23.64 -32.69
CA THR A 38 -28.71 23.47 -32.31
C THR A 38 -29.35 24.76 -31.80
N LEU A 39 -30.69 24.82 -31.82
CA LEU A 39 -31.47 26.03 -31.47
C LEU A 39 -31.62 26.20 -29.96
N GLU A 40 -31.63 25.09 -29.23
CA GLU A 40 -31.74 24.97 -27.77
C GLU A 40 -30.64 25.76 -27.06
N LEU A 41 -29.49 25.97 -27.70
CA LEU A 41 -28.38 26.76 -27.16
C LEU A 41 -28.64 28.28 -27.17
N ALA A 42 -29.75 28.76 -27.75
CA ALA A 42 -30.04 30.18 -27.91
C ALA A 42 -29.92 31.02 -26.62
N PRO A 43 -30.46 30.60 -25.44
CA PRO A 43 -30.31 31.36 -24.20
C PRO A 43 -28.85 31.44 -23.75
N VAL A 44 -28.06 30.37 -23.95
CA VAL A 44 -26.63 30.34 -23.61
C VAL A 44 -25.85 31.32 -24.47
N LEU A 45 -26.09 31.31 -25.78
CA LEU A 45 -25.45 32.25 -26.72
C LEU A 45 -25.80 33.70 -26.39
N LEU A 46 -27.07 33.99 -26.11
CA LEU A 46 -27.50 35.34 -25.73
C LEU A 46 -26.94 35.77 -24.38
N ALA A 47 -26.91 34.86 -23.39
CA ALA A 47 -26.38 35.14 -22.07
C ALA A 47 -24.89 35.50 -22.14
N ALA A 48 -24.11 34.69 -22.86
CA ALA A 48 -22.67 34.90 -23.06
C ALA A 48 -22.36 36.18 -23.85
N ASP A 49 -23.10 36.48 -24.92
CA ASP A 49 -22.81 37.62 -25.81
C ASP A 49 -23.29 38.97 -25.24
N ARG A 50 -24.45 39.01 -24.56
CA ARG A 50 -25.15 40.29 -24.29
C ARG A 50 -25.70 40.50 -22.88
N VAL A 51 -25.68 39.49 -22.01
CA VAL A 51 -26.36 39.59 -20.70
C VAL A 51 -25.39 39.46 -19.52
N HIS A 52 -24.42 38.54 -19.58
CA HIS A 52 -23.57 38.22 -18.44
C HIS A 52 -22.61 39.36 -18.05
N GLY A 53 -22.04 40.05 -19.03
CA GLY A 53 -21.12 41.17 -18.81
C GLY A 53 -19.72 40.78 -18.31
N GLY A 54 -19.46 39.49 -18.08
CA GLY A 54 -18.14 38.91 -17.80
C GLY A 54 -17.68 37.95 -18.92
N ASP A 55 -16.45 37.47 -18.84
CA ASP A 55 -15.88 36.55 -19.84
C ASP A 55 -16.57 35.17 -19.78
N VAL A 56 -17.25 34.80 -20.87
CA VAL A 56 -17.87 33.47 -21.04
C VAL A 56 -17.42 32.92 -22.39
N THR A 57 -16.88 31.71 -22.40
CA THR A 57 -16.59 31.00 -23.65
C THR A 57 -17.64 29.93 -23.90
N VAL A 58 -18.18 29.90 -25.12
CA VAL A 58 -19.09 28.85 -25.57
C VAL A 58 -18.39 28.04 -26.65
N ARG A 59 -18.27 26.73 -26.44
CA ARG A 59 -17.62 25.79 -27.37
C ARG A 59 -18.53 24.62 -27.68
N ASN A 60 -18.30 24.00 -28.85
CA ASN A 60 -19.04 22.83 -29.26
C ASN A 60 -18.71 21.62 -28.36
N GLY A 61 -19.72 20.96 -27.81
CA GLY A 61 -19.57 19.76 -27.00
C GLY A 61 -20.79 19.49 -26.12
N GLY A 62 -20.57 18.98 -24.90
CA GLY A 62 -21.63 18.63 -23.96
C GLY A 62 -21.11 18.09 -22.63
N ILE A 63 -21.94 17.31 -21.93
CA ILE A 63 -21.66 16.73 -20.61
C ILE A 63 -20.29 16.01 -20.52
N PRO A 64 -19.83 15.23 -21.53
CA PRO A 64 -18.52 14.58 -21.45
C PRO A 64 -17.35 15.54 -21.19
N ASN A 65 -17.45 16.81 -21.62
CA ASN A 65 -16.42 17.81 -21.40
C ASN A 65 -16.29 18.24 -19.92
N LEU A 66 -17.32 18.01 -19.08
CA LEU A 66 -17.24 18.25 -17.63
C LEU A 66 -16.23 17.33 -16.94
N PHE A 67 -15.91 16.19 -17.56
CA PHE A 67 -15.01 15.19 -16.98
C PHE A 67 -13.58 15.28 -17.53
N VAL A 68 -13.30 16.24 -18.42
CA VAL A 68 -11.95 16.58 -18.84
C VAL A 68 -11.45 17.76 -18.02
N HIS A 69 -10.35 17.57 -17.29
CA HIS A 69 -9.86 18.53 -16.30
C HIS A 69 -9.59 19.91 -16.91
N GLY A 70 -10.29 20.93 -16.40
CA GLY A 70 -10.13 22.32 -16.83
C GLY A 70 -10.70 22.60 -18.23
N GLU A 71 -11.52 21.71 -18.78
CA GLU A 71 -12.12 21.92 -20.09
C GLU A 71 -13.44 22.67 -20.01
N ALA A 72 -14.38 22.24 -19.17
CA ALA A 72 -15.69 22.85 -18.97
C ALA A 72 -16.02 23.10 -17.49
N ASP A 73 -16.76 24.17 -17.20
CA ASP A 73 -17.33 24.44 -15.86
C ASP A 73 -18.82 24.11 -15.83
N VAL A 74 -19.52 24.36 -16.93
CA VAL A 74 -20.90 23.96 -17.16
C VAL A 74 -21.05 23.41 -18.58
N ALA A 75 -21.99 22.48 -18.77
CA ALA A 75 -22.26 21.91 -20.08
C ALA A 75 -23.74 21.64 -20.34
N THR A 76 -24.19 21.77 -21.58
CA THR A 76 -25.58 21.56 -21.95
C THR A 76 -25.79 20.27 -22.72
N ASN A 77 -26.85 19.54 -22.38
CA ASN A 77 -27.43 18.45 -23.16
C ASN A 77 -28.86 18.19 -22.69
N ALA A 78 -29.61 17.37 -23.43
CA ALA A 78 -30.87 16.84 -22.93
C ALA A 78 -30.69 15.93 -21.71
N GLU A 79 -31.78 15.77 -20.99
CA GLU A 79 -31.92 14.88 -19.85
C GLU A 79 -31.54 13.43 -20.19
N THR A 80 -31.76 12.98 -21.43
CA THR A 80 -31.35 11.64 -21.91
C THR A 80 -29.85 11.42 -21.73
N GLN A 81 -29.01 12.37 -22.14
CA GLN A 81 -27.56 12.27 -22.00
C GLN A 81 -27.16 12.42 -20.54
N ALA A 82 -27.82 13.28 -19.77
CA ALA A 82 -27.56 13.38 -18.33
C ALA A 82 -27.84 12.06 -17.59
N LEU A 83 -28.94 11.36 -17.92
CA LEU A 83 -29.24 10.03 -17.38
C LEU A 83 -28.18 9.00 -17.76
N ARG A 84 -27.67 9.03 -18.99
CA ARG A 84 -26.67 8.09 -19.49
C ARG A 84 -25.29 8.31 -18.86
N GLU A 85 -24.82 9.55 -18.82
CA GLU A 85 -23.50 9.91 -18.30
C GLU A 85 -23.44 9.79 -16.77
N SER A 86 -24.54 10.08 -16.06
CA SER A 86 -24.58 9.98 -14.60
C SER A 86 -24.42 8.57 -14.03
N VAL A 87 -24.52 7.52 -14.86
CA VAL A 87 -24.23 6.14 -14.43
C VAL A 87 -22.76 5.99 -14.08
N ASP A 88 -21.87 6.54 -14.92
CA ASP A 88 -20.42 6.49 -14.73
C ASP A 88 -19.92 7.70 -13.90
N HIS A 89 -20.74 8.75 -13.81
CA HIS A 89 -20.43 10.01 -13.13
C HIS A 89 -21.55 10.46 -12.15
N PRO A 90 -21.67 9.82 -10.97
CA PRO A 90 -22.77 10.07 -10.02
C PRO A 90 -22.73 11.47 -9.36
N ASN A 91 -21.65 12.23 -9.57
CA ASN A 91 -21.48 13.61 -9.15
C ASN A 91 -22.10 14.65 -10.12
N LEU A 92 -22.61 14.23 -11.29
CA LEU A 92 -23.30 15.12 -12.24
C LEU A 92 -24.55 15.77 -11.62
N ARG A 93 -24.78 17.05 -11.91
CA ARG A 93 -25.94 17.85 -11.45
C ARG A 93 -26.55 18.62 -12.62
N ILE A 94 -27.84 18.43 -12.85
CA ILE A 94 -28.71 19.29 -13.67
C ILE A 94 -29.11 20.49 -12.79
N ILE A 95 -28.75 21.69 -13.25
CA ILE A 95 -28.90 22.92 -12.45
C ILE A 95 -29.85 23.95 -13.08
N PHE A 96 -30.24 23.79 -14.35
CA PHE A 96 -31.14 24.69 -15.05
C PHE A 96 -31.70 24.01 -16.31
N THR A 97 -32.92 24.35 -16.73
CA THR A 97 -33.49 23.93 -18.02
C THR A 97 -33.37 25.10 -19.01
N VAL A 98 -32.48 24.93 -19.99
CA VAL A 98 -32.14 25.96 -20.99
C VAL A 98 -33.25 26.11 -22.02
N ALA A 99 -33.72 25.00 -22.58
CA ALA A 99 -34.77 24.98 -23.59
C ALA A 99 -35.63 23.73 -23.49
N GLU A 100 -36.78 23.78 -24.15
CA GLU A 100 -37.73 22.69 -24.31
C GLU A 100 -37.93 22.42 -25.81
N GLY A 101 -37.50 21.25 -26.28
CA GLY A 101 -37.63 20.86 -27.69
C GLY A 101 -38.93 20.10 -27.94
N PHE A 102 -39.73 20.56 -28.91
CA PHE A 102 -40.98 19.91 -29.31
C PHE A 102 -40.80 19.11 -30.59
N TYR A 103 -40.39 17.84 -30.45
CA TYR A 103 -40.16 16.95 -31.57
C TYR A 103 -41.42 16.60 -32.37
N ARG A 104 -41.16 16.07 -33.55
CA ARG A 104 -42.15 15.58 -34.50
C ARG A 104 -41.57 14.45 -35.35
N ILE A 105 -42.47 13.65 -35.91
CA ILE A 105 -42.15 12.64 -36.92
C ILE A 105 -42.69 13.16 -38.25
N VAL A 106 -41.83 13.23 -39.27
CA VAL A 106 -42.22 13.57 -40.65
C VAL A 106 -42.13 12.30 -41.47
N ALA A 107 -43.24 11.90 -42.10
CA ALA A 107 -43.34 10.69 -42.89
C ALA A 107 -43.88 10.96 -44.30
N ARG A 108 -43.68 10.00 -45.20
CA ARG A 108 -44.19 10.05 -46.58
C ARG A 108 -45.56 9.40 -46.71
N ARG A 109 -46.55 10.12 -47.23
CA ARG A 109 -47.85 9.54 -47.61
C ARG A 109 -47.69 8.48 -48.69
N SER A 110 -46.77 8.70 -49.64
CA SER A 110 -46.41 7.76 -50.71
C SER A 110 -45.84 6.43 -50.21
N ALA A 111 -45.37 6.36 -48.95
CA ALA A 111 -44.98 5.10 -48.30
C ALA A 111 -46.18 4.35 -47.70
N GLY A 112 -47.41 4.84 -47.89
CA GLY A 112 -48.63 4.27 -47.32
C GLY A 112 -48.85 4.63 -45.85
N ILE A 113 -48.39 5.82 -45.42
CA ILE A 113 -48.52 6.30 -44.03
C ILE A 113 -49.56 7.42 -43.99
N GLY A 114 -50.71 7.16 -43.35
CA GLY A 114 -51.78 8.13 -43.14
C GLY A 114 -52.08 8.42 -41.67
N LYS A 115 -51.67 7.53 -40.77
CA LYS A 115 -51.79 7.62 -39.30
C LYS A 115 -50.59 6.95 -38.63
N LEU A 116 -50.44 7.14 -37.31
CA LEU A 116 -49.25 6.71 -36.59
C LEU A 116 -49.09 5.18 -36.53
N GLU A 117 -50.20 4.43 -36.52
CA GLU A 117 -50.22 2.96 -36.58
C GLU A 117 -49.56 2.41 -37.86
N ASP A 118 -49.61 3.17 -38.95
CA ASP A 118 -49.06 2.77 -40.25
C ASP A 118 -47.53 2.77 -40.26
N LEU A 119 -46.88 3.22 -39.18
CA LEU A 119 -45.44 3.11 -38.98
C LEU A 119 -44.96 1.67 -38.79
N ARG A 120 -45.86 0.72 -38.48
CA ARG A 120 -45.52 -0.71 -38.36
C ARG A 120 -44.80 -1.22 -39.61
N GLY A 121 -43.59 -1.74 -39.41
CA GLY A 121 -42.70 -2.25 -40.45
C GLY A 121 -42.01 -1.18 -41.31
N LYS A 122 -42.21 0.11 -41.03
CA LYS A 122 -41.62 1.22 -41.79
C LYS A 122 -40.20 1.53 -41.33
N ARG A 123 -39.40 2.07 -42.24
CA ARG A 123 -38.02 2.51 -41.96
C ARG A 123 -38.03 3.94 -41.42
N ILE A 124 -37.57 4.13 -40.19
CA ILE A 124 -37.59 5.42 -39.50
C ILE A 124 -36.17 5.85 -39.19
N ALA A 125 -35.72 6.97 -39.78
CA ALA A 125 -34.41 7.55 -39.46
C ALA A 125 -34.46 8.37 -38.16
N THR A 126 -33.51 8.12 -37.28
CA THR A 126 -33.25 8.90 -36.05
C THR A 126 -31.82 8.68 -35.57
N VAL A 127 -31.39 9.36 -34.51
CA VAL A 127 -30.11 9.11 -33.83
C VAL A 127 -30.35 8.27 -32.58
N PRO A 128 -29.87 7.02 -32.52
CA PRO A 128 -30.06 6.18 -31.34
C PRO A 128 -29.45 6.80 -30.07
N ARG A 129 -30.05 6.48 -28.92
CA ARG A 129 -29.57 6.90 -27.58
C ARG A 129 -29.62 8.43 -27.36
N THR A 130 -30.59 9.10 -28.00
CA THR A 130 -30.87 10.53 -27.86
C THR A 130 -32.33 10.76 -27.47
N SER A 131 -32.64 11.96 -27.01
CA SER A 131 -33.99 12.45 -26.72
C SER A 131 -34.94 12.25 -27.91
N SER A 132 -34.46 12.37 -29.16
CA SER A 132 -35.28 12.12 -30.35
C SER A 132 -35.67 10.64 -30.52
N ALA A 133 -34.76 9.70 -30.22
CA ALA A 133 -35.08 8.28 -30.22
C ALA A 133 -36.06 7.93 -29.09
N TYR A 134 -35.92 8.56 -27.92
CA TYR A 134 -36.86 8.40 -26.83
C TYR A 134 -38.25 8.98 -27.17
N TYR A 135 -38.31 10.09 -27.91
CA TYR A 135 -39.58 10.60 -28.44
C TYR A 135 -40.25 9.62 -29.40
N LEU A 136 -39.49 9.01 -30.32
CA LEU A 136 -40.02 7.97 -31.21
C LEU A 136 -40.61 6.82 -30.40
N HIS A 137 -39.88 6.33 -29.39
CA HIS A 137 -40.32 5.29 -28.47
C HIS A 137 -41.67 5.66 -27.82
N ARG A 138 -41.77 6.87 -27.28
CA ARG A 138 -42.97 7.36 -26.60
C ARG A 138 -44.15 7.56 -27.55
N MET A 139 -43.90 8.05 -28.76
CA MET A 139 -44.94 8.21 -29.79
C MET A 139 -45.49 6.86 -30.26
N LEU A 140 -44.63 5.88 -30.55
CA LEU A 140 -45.07 4.53 -30.93
C LEU A 140 -45.96 3.89 -29.86
N ALA A 141 -45.59 4.06 -28.59
CA ALA A 141 -46.37 3.52 -27.47
C ALA A 141 -47.80 4.09 -27.39
N THR A 142 -48.06 5.31 -27.86
CA THR A 142 -49.42 5.91 -27.85
C THR A 142 -50.43 5.14 -28.69
N VAL A 143 -49.95 4.39 -29.68
CA VAL A 143 -50.76 3.55 -30.57
C VAL A 143 -50.50 2.05 -30.39
N GLY A 144 -49.88 1.68 -29.26
CA GLY A 144 -49.59 0.29 -28.92
C GLY A 144 -48.51 -0.36 -29.79
N LEU A 145 -47.65 0.44 -30.43
CA LEU A 145 -46.44 -0.04 -31.13
C LEU A 145 -45.23 0.02 -30.20
N ASP A 146 -44.28 -0.89 -30.40
CA ASP A 146 -42.96 -0.87 -29.78
C ASP A 146 -41.87 -0.57 -30.85
N GLU A 147 -40.65 -0.24 -30.43
CA GLU A 147 -39.52 -0.04 -31.36
C GLU A 147 -39.25 -1.29 -32.21
N SER A 148 -39.53 -2.49 -31.67
CA SER A 148 -39.42 -3.75 -32.41
C SER A 148 -40.45 -3.92 -33.54
N ASP A 149 -41.51 -3.10 -33.55
CA ASP A 149 -42.51 -3.10 -34.61
C ASP A 149 -42.11 -2.24 -35.82
N VAL A 150 -41.00 -1.50 -35.75
CA VAL A 150 -40.50 -0.62 -36.82
C VAL A 150 -39.04 -0.95 -37.17
N VAL A 151 -38.54 -0.43 -38.29
CA VAL A 151 -37.12 -0.55 -38.66
C VAL A 151 -36.43 0.77 -38.38
N ILE A 152 -35.78 0.88 -37.21
CA ILE A 152 -34.97 2.07 -36.88
C ILE A 152 -33.72 2.08 -37.78
N VAL A 153 -33.50 3.19 -38.48
CA VAL A 153 -32.34 3.44 -39.35
C VAL A 153 -31.46 4.51 -38.69
N PRO A 154 -30.41 4.13 -37.95
CA PRO A 154 -29.48 5.09 -37.36
C PRO A 154 -28.86 5.99 -38.43
N MET A 155 -28.97 7.31 -38.28
CA MET A 155 -28.48 8.22 -39.31
C MET A 155 -27.72 9.43 -38.74
N VAL A 156 -26.47 9.55 -39.18
CA VAL A 156 -25.60 10.72 -39.03
C VAL A 156 -24.74 10.85 -40.30
N PRO A 157 -24.29 12.05 -40.70
CA PRO A 157 -24.67 13.37 -40.16
C PRO A 157 -26.15 13.70 -40.40
N LEU A 158 -26.70 14.63 -39.61
CA LEU A 158 -28.14 14.90 -39.54
C LEU A 158 -28.70 15.47 -40.85
N ASP A 159 -27.90 16.26 -41.56
CA ASP A 159 -28.22 16.89 -42.85
C ASP A 159 -28.49 15.87 -43.98
N ARG A 160 -28.15 14.59 -43.77
CA ARG A 160 -28.54 13.49 -44.66
C ARG A 160 -30.01 13.12 -44.55
N MET A 161 -30.63 13.29 -43.38
CA MET A 161 -31.98 12.80 -43.11
C MET A 161 -33.05 13.37 -44.07
N PRO A 162 -33.08 14.68 -44.40
CA PRO A 162 -34.01 15.21 -45.39
C PRO A 162 -33.89 14.49 -46.74
N ALA A 163 -32.67 14.34 -47.27
CA ALA A 163 -32.44 13.70 -48.56
C ALA A 163 -32.80 12.21 -48.56
N ALA A 164 -32.53 11.49 -47.46
CA ALA A 164 -32.88 10.09 -47.31
C ALA A 164 -34.40 9.88 -47.33
N LEU A 165 -35.16 10.78 -46.70
CA LEU A 165 -36.62 10.76 -46.75
C LEU A 165 -37.11 11.02 -48.18
N ALA A 166 -36.62 12.08 -48.84
CA ALA A 166 -37.03 12.45 -50.19
C ALA A 166 -36.72 11.38 -51.25
N LYS A 167 -35.62 10.63 -51.09
CA LYS A 167 -35.25 9.51 -51.98
C LYS A 167 -35.98 8.21 -51.66
N GLY A 168 -36.76 8.15 -50.58
CA GLY A 168 -37.40 6.93 -50.11
C GLY A 168 -36.42 5.88 -49.55
N GLU A 169 -35.22 6.29 -49.14
CA GLU A 169 -34.29 5.44 -48.37
C GLU A 169 -34.87 5.13 -46.98
N VAL A 170 -35.68 6.05 -46.46
CA VAL A 170 -36.52 5.88 -45.27
C VAL A 170 -37.96 6.32 -45.56
N ASP A 171 -38.87 5.89 -44.70
CA ASP A 171 -40.30 6.16 -44.82
C ASP A 171 -40.76 7.27 -43.86
N ALA A 172 -40.02 7.46 -42.76
CA ALA A 172 -40.17 8.56 -41.82
C ALA A 172 -38.82 9.01 -41.24
N VAL A 173 -38.78 10.23 -40.73
CA VAL A 173 -37.66 10.83 -39.98
C VAL A 173 -38.18 11.38 -38.66
N THR A 174 -37.40 11.24 -37.61
CA THR A 174 -37.58 11.96 -36.36
C THR A 174 -36.24 12.45 -35.84
N ILE A 175 -36.15 13.78 -35.70
CA ILE A 175 -34.98 14.53 -35.26
C ILE A 175 -35.42 15.93 -34.85
N TRP A 176 -34.54 16.70 -34.22
CA TRP A 176 -34.77 18.09 -33.80
C TRP A 176 -34.73 19.09 -34.97
N GLU A 177 -35.13 20.34 -34.70
CA GLU A 177 -35.08 21.45 -35.66
C GLU A 177 -33.65 21.89 -35.98
N PRO A 178 -33.38 22.43 -37.17
CA PRO A 178 -34.29 22.61 -38.30
C PRO A 178 -34.36 21.41 -39.26
N GLU A 179 -33.67 20.30 -38.97
CA GLU A 179 -33.54 19.19 -39.92
C GLU A 179 -34.88 18.51 -40.20
N ILE A 180 -35.76 18.45 -39.21
CA ILE A 180 -37.10 17.90 -39.40
C ILE A 180 -37.98 18.83 -40.28
N GLU A 181 -37.85 20.16 -40.18
CA GLU A 181 -38.50 21.08 -41.13
C GLU A 181 -37.95 20.94 -42.54
N ARG A 182 -36.63 20.83 -42.68
CA ARG A 182 -36.00 20.61 -43.99
C ARG A 182 -36.46 19.31 -44.63
N ALA A 183 -36.64 18.25 -43.85
CA ALA A 183 -37.18 16.98 -44.34
C ALA A 183 -38.61 17.14 -44.85
N ARG A 184 -39.45 17.89 -44.12
CA ARG A 184 -40.82 18.20 -44.53
C ARG A 184 -40.87 19.08 -45.78
N GLU A 185 -40.09 20.16 -45.83
CA GLU A 185 -40.02 21.06 -46.99
C GLU A 185 -39.58 20.30 -48.25
N LEU A 186 -38.63 19.37 -48.13
CA LEU A 186 -38.06 18.66 -49.28
C LEU A 186 -39.03 17.67 -49.93
N ILE A 187 -39.98 17.09 -49.17
CA ILE A 187 -41.00 16.17 -49.71
C ILE A 187 -42.34 16.85 -50.01
N GLY A 188 -42.51 18.13 -49.63
CA GLY A 188 -43.66 18.95 -49.98
C GLY A 188 -45.00 18.33 -49.56
N ASP A 189 -45.94 18.25 -50.49
CA ASP A 189 -47.30 17.74 -50.26
C ASP A 189 -47.35 16.24 -49.86
N ASP A 190 -46.26 15.49 -50.08
CA ASP A 190 -46.14 14.10 -49.62
C ASP A 190 -45.91 13.98 -48.11
N ALA A 191 -45.64 15.09 -47.42
CA ALA A 191 -45.44 15.09 -45.97
C ALA A 191 -46.73 14.80 -45.20
N ILE A 192 -46.60 13.96 -44.18
CA ILE A 192 -47.50 13.91 -43.03
C ILE A 192 -46.67 14.07 -41.75
N GLU A 193 -47.16 14.90 -40.83
CA GLU A 193 -46.49 15.18 -39.56
C GLU A 193 -47.28 14.58 -38.40
N PHE A 194 -46.56 13.94 -37.48
CA PHE A 194 -47.09 13.51 -36.20
C PHE A 194 -46.39 14.28 -35.09
N GLN A 195 -47.16 15.05 -34.33
CA GLN A 195 -46.68 15.77 -33.17
C GLN A 195 -47.71 15.69 -32.04
N ASP A 196 -47.25 15.27 -30.87
CA ASP A 196 -47.98 15.40 -29.62
C ASP A 196 -47.02 15.90 -28.53
N ARG A 197 -47.19 17.16 -28.12
CA ARG A 197 -46.35 17.80 -27.10
C ARG A 197 -46.60 17.28 -25.69
N SER A 198 -47.73 16.59 -25.46
CA SER A 198 -48.07 16.01 -24.16
C SER A 198 -47.38 14.67 -23.92
N VAL A 199 -46.93 14.00 -25.00
CA VAL A 199 -46.29 12.68 -24.94
C VAL A 199 -44.87 12.79 -24.41
N TYR A 200 -44.09 13.70 -24.99
CA TYR A 200 -42.73 13.99 -24.58
C TYR A 200 -42.30 15.34 -25.13
N ARG A 201 -41.53 16.07 -24.33
CA ARG A 201 -40.80 17.28 -24.68
C ARG A 201 -39.39 17.09 -24.17
N GLU A 202 -38.41 17.44 -25.00
CA GLU A 202 -37.02 17.42 -24.57
C GLU A 202 -36.79 18.47 -23.49
N LEU A 203 -36.01 18.14 -22.46
CA LEU A 203 -35.51 19.08 -21.46
C LEU A 203 -34.03 19.31 -21.70
N PHE A 204 -33.71 20.30 -22.54
CA PHE A 204 -32.33 20.67 -22.79
C PHE A 204 -31.77 21.42 -21.58
N ASN A 205 -30.89 20.78 -20.83
CA ASN A 205 -30.48 21.20 -19.50
C ASN A 205 -29.05 21.76 -19.48
N LEU A 206 -28.78 22.63 -18.51
CA LEU A 206 -27.43 23.02 -18.09
C LEU A 206 -27.00 22.12 -16.93
N ASN A 207 -25.78 21.60 -17.01
CA ASN A 207 -25.22 20.64 -16.09
C ASN A 207 -23.87 21.11 -15.55
N THR A 208 -23.51 20.65 -14.36
CA THR A 208 -22.19 20.81 -13.75
C THR A 208 -21.93 19.61 -12.80
N THR A 209 -20.94 19.69 -11.92
CA THR A 209 -20.68 18.64 -10.93
C THR A 209 -20.88 19.13 -9.49
N ALA A 210 -21.13 18.19 -8.58
CA ALA A 210 -21.23 18.47 -7.15
C ALA A 210 -19.97 19.16 -6.60
N GLU A 211 -18.79 18.83 -7.13
CA GLU A 211 -17.51 19.46 -6.77
C GLU A 211 -17.44 20.91 -7.22
N ALA A 212 -17.89 21.21 -8.44
CA ALA A 212 -17.93 22.59 -8.95
C ALA A 212 -18.91 23.46 -8.14
N LEU A 213 -20.01 22.88 -7.65
CA LEU A 213 -20.96 23.58 -6.78
C LEU A 213 -20.49 23.71 -5.33
N ALA A 214 -19.56 22.88 -4.89
CA ALA A 214 -18.95 22.97 -3.56
C ALA A 214 -17.83 24.03 -3.49
N ASP A 215 -17.23 24.37 -4.63
CA ASP A 215 -16.26 25.45 -4.78
C ASP A 215 -16.99 26.82 -4.74
N PRO A 216 -16.73 27.69 -3.74
CA PRO A 216 -17.42 28.97 -3.62
C PRO A 216 -17.19 29.93 -4.78
N GLU A 217 -15.99 29.94 -5.39
CA GLU A 217 -15.69 30.81 -6.53
C GLU A 217 -16.45 30.31 -7.76
N LYS A 218 -16.34 29.01 -8.07
CA LYS A 218 -17.07 28.41 -9.19
C LYS A 218 -18.57 28.51 -9.02
N ARG A 219 -19.10 28.19 -7.84
CA ARG A 219 -20.53 28.34 -7.53
C ARG A 219 -20.98 29.77 -7.75
N CYS A 220 -20.20 30.76 -7.31
CA CYS A 220 -20.51 32.17 -7.52
C CYS A 220 -20.65 32.51 -9.02
N THR A 221 -19.68 32.09 -9.84
CA THR A 221 -19.70 32.31 -11.29
C THR A 221 -20.85 31.56 -11.97
N ILE A 222 -21.11 30.30 -11.58
CA ILE A 222 -22.22 29.49 -12.09
C ILE A 222 -23.57 30.13 -11.74
N VAL A 223 -23.77 30.58 -10.50
CA VAL A 223 -24.99 31.28 -10.05
C VAL A 223 -25.17 32.60 -10.82
N ALA A 224 -24.09 33.37 -11.01
CA ALA A 224 -24.12 34.59 -11.80
C ALA A 224 -24.53 34.32 -13.25
N PHE A 225 -24.02 33.24 -13.85
CA PHE A 225 -24.38 32.84 -15.21
C PHE A 225 -25.81 32.31 -15.32
N VAL A 226 -26.28 31.50 -14.37
CA VAL A 226 -27.69 31.07 -14.31
C VAL A 226 -28.62 32.27 -14.19
N ARG A 227 -28.26 33.30 -13.42
CA ARG A 227 -29.00 34.57 -13.39
C ARG A 227 -29.07 35.24 -14.76
N SER A 228 -27.96 35.24 -15.51
CA SER A 228 -27.92 35.74 -16.89
C SER A 228 -28.76 34.89 -17.85
N LEU A 229 -28.82 33.57 -17.66
CA LEU A 229 -29.69 32.68 -18.43
C LEU A 229 -31.16 32.94 -18.18
N ILE A 230 -31.57 33.13 -16.92
CA ILE A 230 -32.95 33.51 -16.56
C ILE A 230 -33.36 34.79 -17.30
N GLU A 231 -32.50 35.81 -17.30
CA GLU A 231 -32.74 37.06 -18.02
C GLU A 231 -32.71 36.87 -19.55
N ALA A 232 -31.80 36.06 -20.08
CA ALA A 232 -31.72 35.75 -21.50
C ALA A 232 -32.98 35.04 -22.00
N SER A 233 -33.46 34.00 -21.30
CA SER A 233 -34.71 33.31 -21.59
C SER A 233 -35.90 34.26 -21.56
N LYS A 234 -35.97 35.16 -20.56
CA LYS A 234 -37.03 36.19 -20.47
C LYS A 234 -37.03 37.10 -21.70
N ARG A 235 -35.86 37.55 -22.16
CA ARG A 235 -35.74 38.39 -23.36
C ARG A 235 -36.11 37.64 -24.63
N ILE A 236 -35.68 36.38 -24.76
CA ILE A 236 -36.02 35.53 -25.92
C ILE A 236 -37.53 35.32 -26.00
N ASN A 237 -38.20 35.05 -24.88
CA ASN A 237 -39.65 34.87 -24.84
C ASN A 237 -40.43 36.15 -25.22
N GLY A 238 -39.92 37.33 -24.85
CA GLY A 238 -40.52 38.61 -25.22
C GLY A 238 -40.18 39.08 -26.64
N GLN A 239 -39.00 38.70 -27.14
CA GLN A 239 -38.45 39.21 -28.40
C GLN A 239 -37.51 38.18 -29.07
N PRO A 240 -38.03 37.11 -29.71
CA PRO A 240 -37.22 36.02 -30.27
C PRO A 240 -36.11 36.45 -31.24
N GLN A 241 -36.36 37.51 -32.02
CA GLN A 241 -35.45 38.00 -33.05
C GLN A 241 -34.08 38.47 -32.52
N ILE A 242 -33.94 38.68 -31.21
CA ILE A 242 -32.65 39.05 -30.61
C ILE A 242 -31.65 37.88 -30.65
N ALA A 243 -32.13 36.63 -30.64
CA ALA A 243 -31.30 35.44 -30.59
C ALA A 243 -30.99 34.87 -31.99
N TRP A 244 -31.85 35.11 -32.98
CA TRP A 244 -31.67 34.54 -34.33
C TRP A 244 -30.30 34.86 -34.97
N PRO A 245 -29.74 36.08 -34.88
CA PRO A 245 -28.42 36.34 -35.44
C PRO A 245 -27.30 35.55 -34.75
N LEU A 246 -27.44 35.28 -33.44
CA LEU A 246 -26.46 34.51 -32.66
C LEU A 246 -26.53 33.03 -33.02
N VAL A 247 -27.75 32.48 -33.10
CA VAL A 247 -27.99 31.11 -33.54
C VAL A 247 -27.57 30.92 -34.99
N ALA A 248 -27.88 31.85 -35.89
CA ALA A 248 -27.46 31.81 -37.29
C ALA A 248 -25.93 31.79 -37.43
N LYS A 249 -25.23 32.64 -36.66
CA LYS A 249 -23.76 32.65 -36.61
C LYS A 249 -23.19 31.33 -36.10
N SER A 250 -23.82 30.73 -35.09
CA SER A 250 -23.35 29.47 -34.46
C SER A 250 -23.60 28.24 -35.33
N THR A 251 -24.79 28.17 -35.94
CA THR A 251 -25.28 26.98 -36.66
C THR A 251 -24.99 27.01 -38.16
N GLY A 252 -24.85 28.20 -38.74
CA GLY A 252 -24.76 28.41 -40.19
C GLY A 252 -26.11 28.49 -40.91
N TYR A 253 -27.24 28.34 -40.21
CA TYR A 253 -28.57 28.50 -40.81
C TYR A 253 -28.96 29.97 -40.99
N ASP A 254 -29.77 30.27 -42.00
CA ASP A 254 -30.29 31.62 -42.20
C ASP A 254 -31.42 31.95 -41.21
N THR A 255 -31.61 33.23 -40.93
CA THR A 255 -32.59 33.71 -39.96
C THR A 255 -34.04 33.50 -40.40
N GLN A 256 -34.30 33.30 -41.69
CA GLN A 256 -35.64 33.04 -42.21
C GLN A 256 -36.06 31.59 -41.92
N LEU A 257 -35.15 30.62 -42.02
CA LEU A 257 -35.37 29.25 -41.57
C LEU A 257 -35.60 29.22 -40.06
N LEU A 258 -34.73 29.89 -39.29
CA LEU A 258 -34.85 29.94 -37.83
C LEU A 258 -36.19 30.53 -37.37
N SER A 259 -36.69 31.59 -38.02
CA SER A 259 -37.96 32.21 -37.64
C SER A 259 -39.18 31.30 -37.87
N ARG A 260 -39.12 30.41 -38.87
CA ARG A 260 -40.19 29.43 -39.13
C ARG A 260 -40.25 28.36 -38.07
N VAL A 261 -39.09 27.82 -37.66
CA VAL A 261 -39.04 26.66 -36.75
C VAL A 261 -39.03 27.04 -35.26
N TRP A 262 -38.81 28.32 -34.92
CA TRP A 262 -38.66 28.79 -33.53
C TRP A 262 -39.80 28.40 -32.59
N HIS A 263 -41.02 28.25 -33.11
CA HIS A 263 -42.21 27.88 -32.33
C HIS A 263 -42.23 26.42 -31.86
N HIS A 264 -41.25 25.62 -32.29
CA HIS A 264 -40.97 24.27 -31.80
C HIS A 264 -39.99 24.26 -30.62
N GLU A 265 -39.57 25.43 -30.13
CA GLU A 265 -38.75 25.58 -28.93
C GLU A 265 -39.51 26.35 -27.84
N GLY A 266 -39.29 25.96 -26.59
CA GLY A 266 -39.64 26.71 -25.39
C GLY A 266 -38.39 27.14 -24.63
N PHE A 267 -38.42 28.30 -23.97
CA PHE A 267 -37.29 28.79 -23.18
C PHE A 267 -37.73 29.09 -21.75
N PRO A 268 -37.85 28.07 -20.87
CA PRO A 268 -38.57 28.19 -19.60
C PRO A 268 -37.92 29.17 -18.61
N GLY A 269 -36.61 29.38 -18.70
CA GLY A 269 -35.91 30.33 -17.83
C GLY A 269 -35.85 29.89 -16.37
N THR A 270 -35.93 28.59 -16.10
CA THR A 270 -35.94 27.99 -14.77
C THR A 270 -35.43 26.55 -14.83
N LEU A 271 -35.30 25.89 -13.67
CA LEU A 271 -35.31 24.43 -13.60
C LEU A 271 -36.78 23.98 -13.53
N VAL A 272 -37.24 23.19 -14.51
CA VAL A 272 -38.66 22.84 -14.60
C VAL A 272 -39.09 21.90 -13.45
N PRO A 273 -40.26 22.11 -12.81
CA PRO A 273 -40.65 21.35 -11.62
C PRO A 273 -40.86 19.84 -11.84
N ASP A 274 -41.21 19.44 -13.07
CA ASP A 274 -41.50 18.07 -13.48
C ASP A 274 -40.27 17.32 -14.02
N LEU A 275 -39.07 17.91 -13.99
CA LEU A 275 -37.84 17.27 -14.49
C LEU A 275 -37.63 15.88 -13.89
N LEU A 276 -37.81 15.71 -12.57
CA LEU A 276 -37.63 14.42 -11.92
C LEU A 276 -38.64 13.37 -12.39
N ASP A 277 -39.86 13.78 -12.76
CA ASP A 277 -40.88 12.88 -13.31
C ASP A 277 -40.48 12.41 -14.71
N VAL A 278 -39.90 13.31 -15.53
CA VAL A 278 -39.34 12.95 -16.84
C VAL A 278 -38.16 11.99 -16.69
N LEU A 279 -37.22 12.28 -15.79
CA LEU A 279 -36.08 11.40 -15.52
C LEU A 279 -36.52 10.00 -15.08
N GLU A 280 -37.52 9.90 -14.21
CA GLU A 280 -38.04 8.60 -13.73
C GLU A 280 -38.70 7.79 -14.85
N ALA A 281 -39.50 8.43 -15.70
CA ALA A 281 -40.13 7.77 -16.84
C ALA A 281 -39.10 7.27 -17.85
N GLU A 282 -38.10 8.10 -18.17
CA GLU A 282 -37.07 7.81 -19.17
C GLU A 282 -36.00 6.81 -18.69
N GLU A 283 -35.72 6.79 -17.40
CA GLU A 283 -34.75 5.86 -16.78
C GLU A 283 -35.07 4.39 -17.11
N VAL A 284 -36.36 4.03 -17.23
CA VAL A 284 -36.80 2.69 -17.61
C VAL A 284 -36.33 2.31 -19.01
N TRP A 285 -36.32 3.28 -19.93
CA TRP A 285 -35.86 3.10 -21.31
C TRP A 285 -34.33 3.06 -21.36
N VAL A 286 -33.64 4.04 -20.76
CA VAL A 286 -32.17 4.12 -20.72
C VAL A 286 -31.54 2.91 -20.03
N ALA A 287 -32.19 2.35 -19.01
CA ALA A 287 -31.70 1.16 -18.30
C ALA A 287 -31.63 -0.08 -19.17
N LYS A 288 -32.56 -0.23 -20.13
CA LYS A 288 -32.55 -1.36 -21.07
C LYS A 288 -31.36 -1.32 -22.01
N GLU A 289 -30.94 -0.14 -22.46
CA GLU A 289 -29.80 0.04 -23.38
C GLU A 289 -28.47 -0.50 -22.81
N ARG A 290 -28.31 -0.49 -21.48
CA ARG A 290 -27.11 -1.00 -20.79
C ARG A 290 -27.36 -2.28 -19.96
N ASN A 291 -28.49 -2.96 -20.19
CA ASN A 291 -28.88 -4.17 -19.46
C ASN A 291 -28.76 -4.03 -17.93
N ARG A 292 -29.22 -2.89 -17.40
CA ARG A 292 -29.17 -2.56 -15.97
C ARG A 292 -30.58 -2.46 -15.39
N ARG A 293 -30.69 -2.56 -14.07
CA ARG A 293 -31.93 -2.23 -13.36
C ARG A 293 -32.15 -0.70 -13.41
N PRO A 294 -33.39 -0.21 -13.63
CA PRO A 294 -33.72 1.21 -13.47
C PRO A 294 -33.40 1.68 -12.04
N ARG A 295 -32.79 2.87 -11.92
CA ARG A 295 -32.55 3.55 -10.65
C ARG A 295 -33.88 4.00 -10.04
N THR A 296 -33.91 4.08 -8.72
CA THR A 296 -35.07 4.58 -7.96
C THR A 296 -35.17 6.10 -8.08
N ARG A 297 -36.38 6.66 -7.87
CA ARG A 297 -36.61 8.10 -7.81
C ARG A 297 -35.67 8.82 -6.82
N ALA A 298 -35.36 8.22 -5.68
CA ALA A 298 -34.44 8.78 -4.69
C ALA A 298 -32.98 8.85 -5.18
N GLU A 299 -32.55 7.92 -6.02
CA GLU A 299 -31.23 7.96 -6.66
C GLU A 299 -31.20 9.02 -7.77
N LEU A 300 -32.26 9.10 -8.59
CA LEU A 300 -32.38 10.11 -9.65
C LEU A 300 -32.51 11.54 -9.10
N ALA A 301 -33.16 11.72 -7.95
CA ALA A 301 -33.31 13.03 -7.31
C ALA A 301 -31.96 13.71 -7.00
N LYS A 302 -30.88 12.93 -6.82
CA LYS A 302 -29.53 13.46 -6.62
C LYS A 302 -28.96 14.17 -7.85
N LEU A 303 -29.52 13.92 -9.04
CA LEU A 303 -29.11 14.58 -10.28
C LEU A 303 -29.72 15.97 -10.42
N VAL A 304 -30.78 16.31 -9.69
CA VAL A 304 -31.49 17.59 -9.80
C VAL A 304 -31.05 18.50 -8.65
N ASP A 305 -30.44 19.64 -8.96
CA ASP A 305 -29.98 20.61 -7.95
C ASP A 305 -30.59 22.00 -8.23
N ASP A 306 -31.70 22.30 -7.55
CA ASP A 306 -32.41 23.57 -7.65
C ASP A 306 -31.75 24.70 -6.82
N SER A 307 -30.69 24.42 -6.06
CA SER A 307 -30.07 25.40 -5.17
C SER A 307 -29.48 26.57 -5.95
N VAL A 308 -28.95 26.30 -7.15
CA VAL A 308 -28.34 27.32 -8.02
C VAL A 308 -29.40 28.31 -8.53
N VAL A 309 -30.55 27.82 -8.98
CA VAL A 309 -31.66 28.67 -9.44
C VAL A 309 -32.24 29.48 -8.28
N ARG A 310 -32.48 28.84 -7.13
CA ARG A 310 -32.98 29.53 -5.92
C ARG A 310 -32.05 30.66 -5.46
N GLU A 311 -30.74 30.43 -5.53
CA GLU A 311 -29.75 31.45 -5.22
C GLU A 311 -29.75 32.58 -6.25
N ALA A 312 -29.81 32.25 -7.54
CA ALA A 312 -29.83 33.23 -8.64
C ALA A 312 -31.02 34.21 -8.57
N VAL A 313 -32.19 33.76 -8.10
CA VAL A 313 -33.42 34.58 -8.00
C VAL A 313 -33.56 35.35 -6.68
N SER A 314 -32.68 35.15 -5.71
CA SER A 314 -32.79 35.72 -4.34
C SER A 314 -32.60 37.25 -4.21
N GLY A 315 -32.47 37.99 -5.33
CA GLY A 315 -32.47 39.45 -5.37
C GLY A 315 -31.10 40.13 -5.21
N ARG A 316 -30.14 39.56 -4.49
CA ARG A 316 -28.75 40.06 -4.44
C ARG A 316 -27.92 39.47 -5.59
N ALA A 317 -27.21 40.30 -6.35
CA ALA A 317 -26.18 39.81 -7.26
C ALA A 317 -25.00 39.29 -6.43
N PRO A 318 -24.41 38.13 -6.77
CA PRO A 318 -23.30 37.57 -6.00
C PRO A 318 -22.02 38.39 -6.20
N ASP A 319 -21.35 38.76 -5.10
CA ASP A 319 -20.06 39.49 -5.13
C ASP A 319 -18.90 38.48 -5.26
N CYS A 320 -18.67 38.02 -6.48
CA CYS A 320 -17.64 37.01 -6.75
C CYS A 320 -16.22 37.51 -6.47
N ALA A 321 -15.97 38.82 -6.51
CA ALA A 321 -14.66 39.37 -6.17
C ALA A 321 -14.35 39.21 -4.68
N ALA A 322 -15.32 39.52 -3.80
CA ALA A 322 -15.16 39.32 -2.35
C ALA A 322 -15.10 37.83 -1.95
N VAL A 323 -15.89 36.98 -2.60
CA VAL A 323 -15.81 35.51 -2.42
C VAL A 323 -14.42 35.01 -2.81
N SER A 324 -13.90 35.45 -3.95
CA SER A 324 -12.58 35.04 -4.43
C SER A 324 -11.42 35.56 -3.57
N ALA A 325 -11.55 36.77 -3.01
CA ALA A 325 -10.55 37.29 -2.08
C ALA A 325 -10.49 36.47 -0.78
N ARG A 326 -11.66 36.07 -0.23
CA ARG A 326 -11.74 35.23 0.96
C ARG A 326 -11.25 33.81 0.71
N ALA A 327 -11.62 33.21 -0.42
CA ALA A 327 -11.17 31.88 -0.83
C ALA A 327 -9.64 31.84 -1.01
N ARG A 328 -9.04 32.83 -1.66
CA ARG A 328 -7.58 32.97 -1.76
C ARG A 328 -6.89 33.06 -0.40
N GLN A 329 -7.43 33.85 0.52
CA GLN A 329 -6.86 33.98 1.87
C GLN A 329 -6.98 32.67 2.67
N ALA A 330 -8.10 31.96 2.54
CA ALA A 330 -8.31 30.66 3.18
C ALA A 330 -7.35 29.59 2.60
N ASN A 331 -7.20 29.52 1.28
CA ASN A 331 -6.27 28.61 0.61
C ASN A 331 -4.81 28.89 0.97
N ALA A 332 -4.40 30.15 1.09
CA ALA A 332 -3.06 30.51 1.53
C ALA A 332 -2.78 30.07 2.98
N ALA A 333 -3.74 30.28 3.89
CA ALA A 333 -3.63 29.84 5.27
C ALA A 333 -3.61 28.30 5.39
N GLU A 334 -4.38 27.61 4.57
CA GLU A 334 -4.34 26.16 4.50
C GLU A 334 -3.00 25.64 3.95
N LEU A 335 -2.52 26.20 2.85
CA LEU A 335 -1.26 25.79 2.24
C LEU A 335 -0.09 25.93 3.23
N ALA A 336 -0.08 27.01 4.03
CA ALA A 336 0.89 27.19 5.09
C ALA A 336 0.83 26.07 6.14
N ARG A 337 -0.38 25.65 6.55
CA ARG A 337 -0.56 24.52 7.49
C ARG A 337 -0.13 23.18 6.87
N LEU A 338 -0.46 22.93 5.61
CA LEU A 338 -0.06 21.72 4.90
C LEU A 338 1.46 21.67 4.71
N GLN A 339 2.10 22.80 4.44
CA GLN A 339 3.56 22.89 4.37
C GLN A 339 4.22 22.52 5.70
N GLU A 340 3.73 23.07 6.81
CA GLU A 340 4.26 22.78 8.15
C GLU A 340 4.08 21.29 8.52
N ARG A 341 2.93 20.70 8.17
CA ARG A 341 2.68 19.26 8.34
C ARG A 341 3.63 18.41 7.48
N ALA A 342 3.80 18.73 6.19
CA ALA A 342 4.68 18.01 5.30
C ALA A 342 6.16 18.07 5.75
N GLN A 343 6.61 19.22 6.27
CA GLN A 343 7.97 19.37 6.81
C GLN A 343 8.19 18.49 8.06
N ARG A 344 7.22 18.46 8.99
CA ARG A 344 7.28 17.52 10.13
C ARG A 344 7.27 16.07 9.68
N LEU A 345 6.43 15.74 8.70
CA LEU A 345 6.35 14.39 8.17
C LEU A 345 7.67 13.97 7.51
N ALA A 346 8.33 14.86 6.80
CA ALA A 346 9.63 14.59 6.17
C ALA A 346 10.70 14.20 7.20
N VAL A 347 10.80 14.93 8.32
CA VAL A 347 11.75 14.59 9.40
C VAL A 347 11.42 13.22 10.01
N ARG A 348 10.15 12.95 10.31
CA ARG A 348 9.72 11.65 10.83
C ARG A 348 9.98 10.52 9.84
N MET A 349 9.76 10.75 8.54
CA MET A 349 10.05 9.80 7.48
C MET A 349 11.54 9.44 7.44
N GLU A 350 12.43 10.43 7.50
CA GLU A 350 13.88 10.20 7.54
C GLU A 350 14.32 9.39 8.76
N GLN A 351 13.71 9.64 9.92
CA GLN A 351 13.96 8.85 11.13
C GLN A 351 13.48 7.42 10.97
N ALA A 352 12.26 7.19 10.47
CA ALA A 352 11.73 5.85 10.28
C ALA A 352 12.53 5.04 9.25
N GLU A 353 12.95 5.67 8.15
CA GLU A 353 13.89 5.07 7.21
C GLU A 353 15.24 4.78 7.86
N GLY A 354 15.71 5.63 8.80
CA GLY A 354 16.94 5.42 9.54
C GLY A 354 16.95 4.17 10.41
N ILE A 355 15.86 3.88 11.13
CA ILE A 355 15.71 2.61 11.88
C ILE A 355 15.92 1.41 10.94
N ARG A 356 15.26 1.41 9.78
CA ARG A 356 15.32 0.30 8.82
C ARG A 356 16.65 0.23 8.08
N ALA A 357 17.28 1.37 7.81
CA ALA A 357 18.62 1.43 7.23
C ALA A 357 19.66 0.80 8.16
N VAL A 358 19.58 1.07 9.47
CA VAL A 358 20.45 0.43 10.46
C VAL A 358 20.21 -1.08 10.54
N LYS A 359 18.95 -1.53 10.54
CA LYS A 359 18.65 -2.97 10.51
C LYS A 359 19.22 -3.65 9.26
N ARG A 360 19.02 -3.02 8.09
CA ARG A 360 19.58 -3.47 6.81
C ARG A 360 21.11 -3.52 6.84
N LEU A 361 21.76 -2.50 7.40
CA LEU A 361 23.21 -2.43 7.53
C LEU A 361 23.74 -3.62 8.35
N GLN A 362 23.13 -3.91 9.50
CA GLN A 362 23.57 -5.02 10.35
C GLN A 362 23.30 -6.40 9.71
N HIS A 363 22.18 -6.56 8.99
CA HIS A 363 21.94 -7.79 8.22
C HIS A 363 22.94 -7.94 7.07
N ALA A 364 23.27 -6.85 6.36
CA ALA A 364 24.28 -6.84 5.30
C ALA A 364 25.66 -7.26 5.81
N TYR A 365 26.03 -6.84 7.03
CA TYR A 365 27.26 -7.31 7.70
C TYR A 365 27.29 -8.84 7.72
N GLY A 366 26.24 -9.51 8.21
CA GLY A 366 26.21 -10.97 8.31
C GLY A 366 26.36 -11.68 6.96
N HIS A 367 25.75 -11.12 5.91
CA HIS A 367 25.86 -11.62 4.54
C HIS A 367 27.26 -11.47 3.97
N TYR A 368 27.89 -10.30 4.13
CA TYR A 368 29.26 -10.06 3.66
C TYR A 368 30.28 -10.87 4.45
N PHE A 369 30.11 -10.98 5.77
CA PHE A 369 30.93 -11.82 6.62
C PHE A 369 30.90 -13.28 6.16
N SER A 370 29.70 -13.80 5.88
CA SER A 370 29.54 -15.19 5.43
C SER A 370 30.10 -15.47 4.03
N ALA A 371 30.23 -14.43 3.22
CA ALA A 371 30.81 -14.48 1.88
C ALA A 371 32.33 -14.22 1.85
N GLY A 372 32.96 -13.94 2.99
CA GLY A 372 34.37 -13.56 3.05
C GLY A 372 34.69 -12.19 2.46
N ARG A 373 33.69 -11.30 2.37
CA ARG A 373 33.79 -9.96 1.78
C ARG A 373 34.20 -8.94 2.85
N TRP A 374 35.43 -9.08 3.36
CA TRP A 374 35.94 -8.31 4.51
C TRP A 374 35.97 -6.79 4.27
N ASN A 375 36.34 -6.37 3.06
CA ASN A 375 36.34 -4.96 2.68
C ASN A 375 34.92 -4.37 2.63
N ASP A 376 33.92 -5.17 2.24
CA ASP A 376 32.52 -4.73 2.28
C ASP A 376 31.99 -4.63 3.71
N VAL A 377 32.34 -5.57 4.59
CA VAL A 377 32.03 -5.43 6.03
C VAL A 377 32.64 -4.14 6.59
N ALA A 378 33.92 -3.90 6.33
CA ALA A 378 34.59 -2.67 6.76
C ALA A 378 34.00 -1.41 6.11
N GLY A 379 33.51 -1.51 4.87
CA GLY A 379 32.84 -0.43 4.15
C GLY A 379 31.52 0.03 4.78
N LEU A 380 30.91 -0.81 5.64
CA LEU A 380 29.73 -0.43 6.43
C LEU A 380 30.04 0.59 7.54
N PHE A 381 31.31 0.69 7.95
CA PHE A 381 31.72 1.60 9.01
C PHE A 381 31.85 3.04 8.49
N ALA A 382 31.69 4.01 9.39
CA ALA A 382 32.17 5.38 9.17
C ALA A 382 33.69 5.38 8.95
N GLU A 383 34.23 6.46 8.36
CA GLU A 383 35.65 6.51 7.99
C GLU A 383 36.58 6.26 9.20
N ALA A 384 36.26 6.90 10.33
CA ALA A 384 36.92 6.69 11.63
C ALA A 384 36.13 5.74 12.55
N GLY A 385 35.34 4.83 11.97
CA GLY A 385 34.56 3.87 12.72
C GLY A 385 35.42 2.93 13.57
N VAL A 386 34.86 2.41 14.65
CA VAL A 386 35.59 1.63 15.65
C VAL A 386 34.94 0.26 15.82
N SER A 387 35.73 -0.81 15.82
CA SER A 387 35.29 -2.14 16.28
C SER A 387 35.96 -2.49 17.60
N ARG A 388 35.16 -2.90 18.59
CA ARG A 388 35.58 -3.26 19.94
C ARG A 388 35.12 -4.67 20.32
N GLU A 389 36.06 -5.44 20.86
CA GLU A 389 35.81 -6.75 21.45
C GLU A 389 36.74 -6.93 22.67
N GLY A 390 36.17 -6.95 23.88
CA GLY A 390 36.96 -6.89 25.10
C GLY A 390 37.83 -5.63 25.14
N ASP A 391 39.10 -5.79 25.51
CA ASP A 391 40.09 -4.70 25.52
C ASP A 391 40.67 -4.37 24.12
N ALA A 392 40.37 -5.20 23.11
CA ALA A 392 40.85 -4.98 21.75
C ALA A 392 40.00 -3.91 21.05
N GLN A 393 40.66 -2.93 20.45
CA GLN A 393 40.05 -1.89 19.64
C GLN A 393 40.77 -1.77 18.31
N VAL A 394 39.98 -1.70 17.22
CA VAL A 394 40.48 -1.40 15.89
C VAL A 394 39.74 -0.18 15.34
N VAL A 395 40.50 0.74 14.75
CA VAL A 395 39.98 2.02 14.24
C VAL A 395 40.19 2.10 12.74
N GLY A 396 39.15 2.57 12.05
CA GLY A 396 39.17 2.82 10.62
C GLY A 396 38.94 1.57 9.78
N ARG A 397 38.40 1.79 8.57
CA ARG A 397 37.96 0.72 7.67
C ARG A 397 39.07 -0.26 7.31
N TYR A 398 40.27 0.26 7.01
CA TYR A 398 41.42 -0.59 6.68
C TYR A 398 41.79 -1.54 7.82
N GLY A 399 41.94 -1.00 9.04
CA GLY A 399 42.27 -1.81 10.20
C GLY A 399 41.22 -2.89 10.47
N ILE A 400 39.94 -2.54 10.36
CA ILE A 400 38.82 -3.47 10.55
C ILE A 400 38.86 -4.58 9.50
N ALA A 401 39.10 -4.24 8.22
CA ALA A 401 39.24 -5.23 7.16
C ALA A 401 40.42 -6.19 7.41
N GLU A 402 41.59 -5.67 7.80
CA GLU A 402 42.76 -6.48 8.15
C GLU A 402 42.51 -7.39 9.35
N GLN A 403 41.81 -6.90 10.37
CA GLN A 403 41.45 -7.70 11.54
C GLN A 403 40.54 -8.86 11.14
N LEU A 404 39.50 -8.61 10.35
CA LEU A 404 38.58 -9.63 9.86
C LEU A 404 39.31 -10.65 8.98
N ARG A 405 40.16 -10.18 8.07
CA ARG A 405 40.98 -11.00 7.19
C ARG A 405 41.94 -11.90 7.97
N THR A 406 42.58 -11.36 9.00
CA THR A 406 43.53 -12.10 9.83
C THR A 406 42.80 -13.15 10.68
N ARG A 407 41.69 -12.77 11.31
CA ARG A 407 41.01 -13.64 12.28
C ARG A 407 40.08 -14.67 11.64
N TYR A 408 39.44 -14.30 10.53
CA TYR A 408 38.40 -15.09 9.88
C TYR A 408 38.67 -15.35 8.41
N GLY A 409 39.78 -14.91 7.83
CA GLY A 409 40.08 -15.08 6.41
C GLY A 409 41.41 -15.79 6.12
N ASP A 410 42.13 -16.28 7.14
CA ASP A 410 43.50 -16.82 6.98
C ASP A 410 44.46 -15.88 6.24
N GLY A 411 44.30 -14.56 6.44
CA GLY A 411 45.10 -13.56 5.75
C GLY A 411 44.68 -13.26 4.31
N ARG A 412 43.53 -13.75 3.84
CA ARG A 412 43.00 -13.48 2.48
C ARG A 412 41.52 -13.06 2.44
N ASP A 413 41.14 -12.42 1.34
CA ASP A 413 39.72 -12.19 1.01
C ASP A 413 39.07 -13.48 0.50
N GLY A 414 37.77 -13.63 0.73
CA GLY A 414 36.99 -14.82 0.38
C GLY A 414 37.03 -15.92 1.44
N ILE A 415 36.27 -16.99 1.20
CA ILE A 415 36.19 -18.16 2.08
C ILE A 415 37.15 -19.24 1.60
N ALA A 416 37.96 -19.78 2.51
CA ALA A 416 38.91 -20.84 2.24
C ALA A 416 38.25 -22.20 1.96
N ASP A 417 39.01 -23.11 1.33
CA ASP A 417 38.59 -24.52 1.25
C ASP A 417 38.43 -25.11 2.65
N GLY A 418 37.33 -25.83 2.86
CA GLY A 418 36.97 -26.38 4.16
C GLY A 418 36.42 -25.36 5.15
N GLN A 419 36.46 -24.05 4.88
CA GLN A 419 36.09 -23.03 5.86
C GLN A 419 34.57 -22.77 5.89
N LEU A 420 34.04 -22.68 7.12
CA LEU A 420 32.73 -22.14 7.42
C LEU A 420 32.89 -20.92 8.34
N SER A 421 32.30 -19.80 7.96
CA SER A 421 32.31 -18.59 8.77
C SER A 421 30.96 -17.93 8.60
N THR A 422 30.10 -18.01 9.61
CA THR A 422 28.76 -17.46 9.55
C THR A 422 28.43 -16.78 10.88
N LYS A 423 27.87 -15.58 10.80
CA LYS A 423 27.46 -14.79 11.96
C LYS A 423 26.06 -14.23 11.75
N PHE A 424 25.16 -14.66 12.61
CA PHE A 424 23.78 -14.21 12.67
C PHE A 424 23.66 -13.01 13.62
N PHE A 425 22.90 -12.01 13.21
CA PHE A 425 22.45 -10.89 14.05
C PHE A 425 20.93 -11.01 14.19
N LEU A 426 20.46 -11.17 15.42
CA LEU A 426 19.12 -11.59 15.79
C LEU A 426 18.51 -10.61 16.80
N SER A 427 17.18 -10.66 16.94
CA SER A 427 16.42 -9.91 17.95
C SER A 427 16.79 -8.41 18.02
N PRO A 428 16.66 -7.63 16.92
CA PRO A 428 17.00 -6.21 16.95
C PRO A 428 16.20 -5.45 18.01
N VAL A 429 16.88 -4.65 18.82
CA VAL A 429 16.29 -3.49 19.50
C VAL A 429 17.04 -2.25 19.04
N VAL A 430 16.39 -1.39 18.25
CA VAL A 430 17.01 -0.24 17.59
C VAL A 430 16.23 1.01 17.95
N THR A 431 16.92 2.02 18.48
CA THR A 431 16.28 3.28 18.90
C THR A 431 17.14 4.48 18.50
N PHE A 432 16.47 5.59 18.16
CA PHE A 432 17.12 6.90 18.07
C PHE A 432 17.48 7.41 19.45
N ASP A 433 18.66 8.02 19.56
CA ASP A 433 18.97 8.88 20.69
C ASP A 433 18.12 10.16 20.65
N PRO A 434 17.93 10.84 21.80
CA PRO A 434 17.14 12.07 21.86
C PRO A 434 17.63 13.20 20.94
N ASP A 435 18.87 13.12 20.44
CA ASP A 435 19.45 14.06 19.47
C ASP A 435 18.85 13.93 18.06
N GLY A 436 18.09 12.86 17.78
CA GLY A 436 17.49 12.57 16.48
C GLY A 436 18.48 12.29 15.34
N ARG A 437 19.78 12.13 15.65
CA ARG A 437 20.87 11.99 14.66
C ARG A 437 21.71 10.73 14.87
N THR A 438 21.74 10.22 16.10
CA THR A 438 22.44 9.00 16.47
C THR A 438 21.42 7.88 16.66
N VAL A 439 21.70 6.71 16.09
CA VAL A 439 20.90 5.49 16.34
C VAL A 439 21.76 4.50 17.11
N ARG A 440 21.15 3.78 18.04
CA ARG A 440 21.78 2.68 18.75
C ARG A 440 21.02 1.40 18.47
N GLY A 441 21.74 0.29 18.44
CA GLY A 441 21.16 -1.00 18.11
C GLY A 441 21.79 -2.11 18.94
N ARG A 442 20.91 -2.89 19.58
CA ARG A 442 21.23 -4.10 20.31
C ARG A 442 20.90 -5.34 19.48
N TRP A 443 21.80 -6.31 19.46
CA TRP A 443 21.65 -7.55 18.69
C TRP A 443 22.17 -8.76 19.46
N HIS A 444 21.38 -9.82 19.53
CA HIS A 444 21.91 -11.14 19.86
C HIS A 444 22.72 -11.61 18.66
N SER A 445 23.82 -12.31 18.92
CA SER A 445 24.63 -12.91 17.88
C SER A 445 24.85 -14.39 18.13
N VAL A 446 24.89 -15.13 17.02
CA VAL A 446 25.23 -16.55 16.99
C VAL A 446 26.18 -16.76 15.83
N SER A 447 27.28 -17.45 16.07
CA SER A 447 28.30 -17.72 15.07
C SER A 447 28.51 -19.23 14.93
N MET A 448 28.52 -19.69 13.68
CA MET A 448 28.98 -21.03 13.28
C MET A 448 30.32 -20.85 12.58
N LEU A 449 31.39 -21.30 13.23
CA LEU A 449 32.76 -21.17 12.73
C LEU A 449 33.39 -22.55 12.60
N GLY A 450 34.36 -22.71 11.70
CA GLY A 450 35.16 -23.92 11.65
C GLY A 450 35.86 -24.16 10.33
N ARG A 451 36.62 -25.24 10.31
CA ARG A 451 37.24 -25.80 9.11
C ARG A 451 37.08 -27.31 9.07
N TYR A 452 36.66 -27.81 7.91
CA TYR A 452 36.43 -29.23 7.68
C TYR A 452 37.71 -30.04 7.91
N GLY A 453 37.60 -31.13 8.66
CA GLY A 453 38.73 -31.96 9.08
C GLY A 453 39.53 -31.40 10.26
N GLU A 454 39.28 -30.16 10.70
CA GLU A 454 40.06 -29.51 11.75
C GLU A 454 39.22 -29.10 12.97
N SER A 455 38.19 -28.28 12.80
CA SER A 455 37.43 -27.71 13.92
C SER A 455 36.03 -27.24 13.55
N ALA A 456 35.14 -27.23 14.55
CA ALA A 456 33.81 -26.64 14.48
C ALA A 456 33.49 -25.99 15.82
N SER A 457 32.86 -24.82 15.85
CA SER A 457 32.53 -24.13 17.09
C SER A 457 31.28 -23.27 17.01
N TRP A 458 30.60 -23.19 18.16
CA TRP A 458 29.56 -22.21 18.42
C TRP A 458 30.14 -21.06 19.23
N ALA A 459 29.70 -19.84 18.93
CA ALA A 459 29.95 -18.67 19.75
C ALA A 459 28.77 -17.71 19.68
N GLY A 460 28.54 -16.93 20.73
CA GLY A 460 27.47 -15.94 20.73
C GLY A 460 27.62 -14.92 21.85
N GLY A 461 26.86 -13.85 21.72
CA GLY A 461 26.92 -12.71 22.62
C GLY A 461 26.06 -11.55 22.14
N ILE A 462 26.22 -10.39 22.75
CA ILE A 462 25.43 -9.19 22.46
C ILE A 462 26.31 -8.17 21.74
N TYR A 463 25.79 -7.56 20.69
CA TYR A 463 26.34 -6.35 20.10
C TYR A 463 25.55 -5.14 20.58
N GLU A 464 26.26 -4.11 21.04
CA GLU A 464 25.68 -2.82 21.43
C GLU A 464 26.29 -1.68 20.61
N ASN A 465 25.73 -1.49 19.42
CA ASN A 465 26.33 -0.70 18.37
C ASN A 465 25.79 0.73 18.33
N VAL A 466 26.61 1.64 17.83
CA VAL A 466 26.27 3.04 17.55
C VAL A 466 26.38 3.30 16.05
N TYR A 467 25.37 3.96 15.50
CA TYR A 467 25.25 4.30 14.09
C TYR A 467 25.10 5.81 13.92
N VAL A 468 25.61 6.33 12.79
CA VAL A 468 25.59 7.75 12.47
C VAL A 468 25.11 7.96 11.04
N ASN A 469 24.35 9.03 10.83
CA ASN A 469 24.01 9.50 9.50
C ASN A 469 25.04 10.54 9.02
N GLU A 470 25.73 10.25 7.91
CA GLU A 470 26.67 11.16 7.27
C GLU A 470 26.22 11.43 5.83
N GLY A 471 25.60 12.59 5.59
CA GLY A 471 25.15 12.99 4.26
C GLY A 471 24.00 12.15 3.71
N GLY A 472 23.05 11.76 4.57
CA GLY A 472 21.90 10.91 4.19
C GLY A 472 22.21 9.41 4.17
N VAL A 473 23.45 9.01 4.51
CA VAL A 473 23.89 7.61 4.52
C VAL A 473 24.18 7.14 5.94
N TRP A 474 23.49 6.10 6.38
CA TRP A 474 23.71 5.48 7.69
C TRP A 474 24.93 4.56 7.68
N LYS A 475 25.80 4.71 8.68
CA LYS A 475 27.06 3.97 8.81
C LYS A 475 27.25 3.48 10.24
N LEU A 476 28.03 2.42 10.40
CA LEU A 476 28.41 1.91 11.71
C LEU A 476 29.53 2.79 12.29
N LYS A 477 29.20 3.56 13.34
CA LYS A 477 30.17 4.44 14.01
C LYS A 477 31.01 3.65 15.00
N GLU A 478 30.38 2.79 15.78
CA GLU A 478 31.04 1.98 16.78
C GLU A 478 30.34 0.63 16.93
N GLU A 479 31.10 -0.45 16.79
CA GLU A 479 30.69 -1.82 17.06
C GLU A 479 31.24 -2.22 18.43
N ARG A 480 30.38 -2.72 19.32
CA ARG A 480 30.81 -3.22 20.64
C ARG A 480 30.26 -4.61 20.87
N TYR A 481 31.15 -5.60 20.84
CA TYR A 481 30.77 -6.99 21.05
C TYR A 481 31.08 -7.46 22.48
N PHE A 482 30.06 -8.04 23.12
CA PHE A 482 30.11 -8.63 24.46
C PHE A 482 29.87 -10.14 24.35
N PRO A 483 30.94 -10.97 24.39
CA PRO A 483 30.80 -12.41 24.25
C PRO A 483 30.13 -13.03 25.49
N GLN A 484 29.15 -13.91 25.28
CA GLN A 484 28.39 -14.57 26.35
C GLN A 484 28.72 -16.07 26.45
N TYR A 485 28.82 -16.77 25.32
CA TYR A 485 29.19 -18.19 25.29
C TYR A 485 30.08 -18.52 24.09
N ALA A 486 30.91 -19.54 24.25
CA ALA A 486 31.69 -20.13 23.16
C ALA A 486 32.08 -21.58 23.49
N GLY A 487 32.34 -22.38 22.46
CA GLY A 487 32.98 -23.68 22.63
C GLY A 487 33.00 -24.54 21.36
N PRO A 488 33.82 -25.60 21.35
CA PRO A 488 33.91 -26.53 20.25
C PRO A 488 32.61 -27.34 20.10
N TYR A 489 32.26 -27.69 18.88
CA TYR A 489 31.08 -28.47 18.58
C TYR A 489 31.13 -29.84 19.28
N GLU A 490 32.29 -30.49 19.35
CA GLU A 490 32.42 -31.83 19.93
C GLU A 490 31.97 -31.92 21.39
N THR A 491 32.09 -30.84 22.16
CA THR A 491 31.77 -30.83 23.60
C THR A 491 30.76 -29.75 24.00
N GLY A 492 30.18 -29.06 23.03
CA GLY A 492 29.26 -27.94 23.25
C GLY A 492 29.95 -26.65 23.72
N TRP A 493 29.12 -25.63 23.97
CA TRP A 493 29.56 -24.32 24.44
C TRP A 493 29.34 -24.12 25.95
N ARG A 494 30.07 -23.16 26.51
CA ARG A 494 29.98 -22.71 27.90
C ARG A 494 30.09 -21.18 27.98
N ASN A 495 29.77 -20.63 29.14
CA ASN A 495 29.91 -19.19 29.41
C ASN A 495 31.40 -18.76 29.21
N VAL A 496 31.64 -17.68 28.47
CA VAL A 496 33.01 -17.17 28.23
C VAL A 496 33.52 -16.32 29.39
N VAL A 497 32.62 -15.61 30.06
CA VAL A 497 32.93 -14.83 31.26
C VAL A 497 32.59 -15.68 32.48
N ARG A 498 33.60 -16.03 33.29
CA ARG A 498 33.41 -16.56 34.65
C ARG A 498 33.44 -15.38 35.61
N GLU A 499 32.28 -14.79 35.90
CA GLU A 499 32.22 -13.79 36.97
C GLU A 499 32.37 -14.49 38.34
N PRO A 500 33.21 -13.95 39.25
CA PRO A 500 33.33 -14.48 40.61
C PRO A 500 31.99 -14.39 41.35
N GLU A 501 31.82 -15.19 42.41
CA GLU A 501 30.55 -15.41 43.12
C GLU A 501 29.76 -14.10 43.40
N GLY A 502 28.66 -13.90 42.67
CA GLY A 502 27.78 -12.72 42.74
C GLY A 502 26.85 -12.59 41.51
N PRO A 503 25.83 -11.70 41.53
CA PRO A 503 25.00 -11.43 40.36
C PRO A 503 25.80 -10.75 39.25
N THR A 504 25.66 -11.22 38.00
CA THR A 504 26.39 -10.64 36.86
C THR A 504 25.90 -9.23 36.56
N THR A 505 26.81 -8.30 36.29
CA THR A 505 26.40 -6.98 35.80
C THR A 505 25.81 -7.13 34.38
N PRO A 506 24.56 -6.70 34.14
CA PRO A 506 23.98 -6.77 32.80
C PRO A 506 24.78 -5.95 31.81
N ILE A 507 24.85 -6.41 30.56
CA ILE A 507 25.44 -5.61 29.48
C ILE A 507 24.62 -4.32 29.35
N PRO A 508 25.25 -3.12 29.38
CA PRO A 508 24.53 -1.86 29.46
C PRO A 508 23.47 -1.70 28.36
N PHE A 509 22.24 -1.40 28.75
CA PHE A 509 21.12 -1.15 27.85
C PHE A 509 21.17 0.29 27.36
N HIS A 510 21.09 0.51 26.05
CA HIS A 510 20.94 1.87 25.50
C HIS A 510 19.50 2.42 25.61
N TYR A 511 18.56 1.61 26.09
CA TYR A 511 17.13 1.91 26.18
C TYR A 511 16.55 1.46 27.52
N ASP A 512 15.43 2.07 27.89
CA ASP A 512 14.53 1.65 28.97
C ASP A 512 13.19 1.15 28.36
N PRO A 513 12.24 0.65 29.17
CA PRO A 513 10.94 0.19 28.66
C PRO A 513 10.12 1.24 27.89
N THR A 514 10.34 2.52 28.13
CA THR A 514 9.68 3.61 27.38
C THR A 514 10.30 3.77 26.00
N ARG A 515 11.64 3.80 25.93
CA ARG A 515 12.39 3.88 24.66
C ARG A 515 12.27 2.61 23.82
N ALA A 516 12.14 1.44 24.45
CA ALA A 516 11.84 0.19 23.73
C ALA A 516 10.53 0.29 22.94
N GLY A 517 9.51 0.92 23.52
CA GLY A 517 8.21 1.17 22.89
C GLY A 517 8.16 2.44 22.03
N THR A 518 9.22 3.25 21.98
CA THR A 518 9.31 4.46 21.15
C THR A 518 10.65 4.49 20.38
N PRO A 519 10.82 3.62 19.36
CA PRO A 519 12.08 3.55 18.59
C PRO A 519 12.49 4.90 18.01
N ILE A 520 11.50 5.70 17.63
CA ILE A 520 11.65 7.09 17.23
C ILE A 520 11.04 7.91 18.37
N PRO A 521 11.84 8.71 19.11
CA PRO A 521 11.31 9.56 20.15
C PRO A 521 10.39 10.63 19.53
N PRO A 522 9.39 11.13 20.27
CA PRO A 522 8.60 12.28 19.83
C PRO A 522 9.56 13.40 19.45
N SER A 523 9.51 13.83 18.18
CA SER A 523 10.45 14.79 17.60
C SER A 523 10.60 16.01 18.51
N VAL A 524 11.81 16.29 18.99
CA VAL A 524 12.15 17.62 19.49
C VAL A 524 12.07 18.54 18.28
N PRO A 525 11.26 19.62 18.31
CA PRO A 525 11.28 20.60 17.23
C PRO A 525 12.72 21.09 17.10
N ASN A 526 13.38 20.83 15.97
CA ASN A 526 14.61 21.53 15.66
C ASN A 526 14.24 23.00 15.45
N ALA A 527 14.27 23.75 16.54
CA ALA A 527 14.18 25.20 16.54
C ALA A 527 15.45 25.73 15.87
N GLY A 528 15.46 25.85 14.53
CA GLY A 528 16.58 26.48 13.85
C GLY A 528 16.71 26.28 12.35
N GLU A 529 16.11 25.26 11.74
CA GLU A 529 16.18 25.14 10.28
C GLU A 529 15.06 25.96 9.63
N SER A 530 15.48 27.05 8.98
CA SER A 530 14.69 27.95 8.16
C SER A 530 13.56 27.20 7.44
N SER A 531 12.31 27.52 7.80
CA SER A 531 11.13 27.10 7.06
C SER A 531 11.18 27.77 5.68
N ARG A 532 11.86 27.11 4.73
CA ARG A 532 11.76 27.50 3.32
C ARG A 532 10.29 27.45 2.96
N HIS A 533 9.74 28.61 2.60
CA HIS A 533 8.43 28.66 1.99
C HIS A 533 8.54 27.98 0.63
N LEU A 534 7.77 26.90 0.45
CA LEU A 534 7.68 26.17 -0.80
C LEU A 534 6.52 26.74 -1.59
N ASP A 535 6.70 26.89 -2.90
CA ASP A 535 5.57 27.07 -3.80
C ASP A 535 4.73 25.77 -3.86
N PHE A 536 3.52 25.87 -4.41
CA PHE A 536 2.61 24.73 -4.48
C PHE A 536 3.21 23.52 -5.21
N ALA A 537 3.93 23.75 -6.32
CA ALA A 537 4.52 22.67 -7.12
C ALA A 537 5.60 21.91 -6.35
N SER A 538 6.45 22.63 -5.60
CA SER A 538 7.48 22.05 -4.75
C SER A 538 6.88 21.30 -3.57
N LEU A 539 5.84 21.85 -2.94
CA LEU A 539 5.13 21.18 -1.86
C LEU A 539 4.39 19.93 -2.34
N ALA A 540 3.74 19.98 -3.50
CA ALA A 540 3.10 18.82 -4.10
C ALA A 540 4.10 17.72 -4.46
N THR A 541 5.27 18.09 -4.99
CA THR A 541 6.36 17.14 -5.25
C THR A 541 6.82 16.47 -3.96
N LEU A 542 7.10 17.25 -2.91
CA LEU A 542 7.49 16.74 -1.60
C LEU A 542 6.45 15.76 -1.03
N VAL A 543 5.17 16.15 -1.03
CA VAL A 543 4.10 15.30 -0.48
C VAL A 543 3.94 14.00 -1.29
N GLY A 544 4.00 14.07 -2.62
CA GLY A 544 3.98 12.87 -3.47
C GLY A 544 5.18 11.93 -3.23
N GLU A 545 6.37 12.49 -2.99
CA GLU A 545 7.56 11.71 -2.61
C GLU A 545 7.42 11.07 -1.23
N LEU A 546 6.88 11.79 -0.24
CA LEU A 546 6.62 11.27 1.10
C LEU A 546 5.62 10.12 1.08
N GLU A 547 4.53 10.25 0.31
CA GLU A 547 3.56 9.18 0.13
C GLU A 547 4.21 7.93 -0.50
N GLN A 548 4.98 8.11 -1.58
CA GLN A 548 5.66 7.00 -2.26
C GLN A 548 6.71 6.32 -1.37
N ARG A 549 7.44 7.09 -0.54
CA ARG A 549 8.37 6.56 0.48
C ARG A 549 7.63 5.73 1.54
N ALA A 550 6.54 6.27 2.09
CA ALA A 550 5.71 5.56 3.06
C ALA A 550 5.15 4.25 2.47
N ARG A 551 4.65 4.28 1.23
CA ARG A 551 4.17 3.08 0.52
C ARG A 551 5.27 2.02 0.37
N ARG A 552 6.47 2.41 -0.07
CA ARG A 552 7.60 1.47 -0.23
C ARG A 552 8.06 0.85 1.10
N MET A 553 8.02 1.59 2.21
CA MET A 553 8.27 1.02 3.54
C MET A 553 7.25 -0.07 3.89
N ASN A 554 5.97 0.19 3.67
CA ASN A 554 4.92 -0.80 3.92
C ASN A 554 5.03 -2.02 2.99
N ASP A 555 5.39 -1.81 1.72
CA ASP A 555 5.65 -2.89 0.77
C ASP A 555 6.83 -3.77 1.19
N ALA A 556 7.93 -3.17 1.68
CA ALA A 556 9.05 -3.94 2.18
C ALA A 556 8.67 -4.82 3.38
N ALA A 557 7.86 -4.30 4.31
CA ALA A 557 7.34 -5.06 5.44
C ALA A 557 6.40 -6.20 4.98
N ALA A 558 5.55 -5.95 3.98
CA ALA A 558 4.67 -6.97 3.41
C ALA A 558 5.44 -8.11 2.74
N VAL A 559 6.51 -7.80 1.99
CA VAL A 559 7.39 -8.81 1.37
C VAL A 559 8.15 -9.61 2.44
N GLN A 560 8.64 -8.95 3.50
CA GLN A 560 9.27 -9.64 4.63
C GLN A 560 8.30 -10.59 5.33
N ASN A 561 7.08 -10.13 5.64
CA ASN A 561 6.03 -10.96 6.22
C ASN A 561 5.69 -12.16 5.34
N LEU A 562 5.60 -11.96 4.02
CA LEU A 562 5.36 -13.04 3.06
C LEU A 562 6.47 -14.09 3.08
N GLN A 563 7.75 -13.66 3.10
CA GLN A 563 8.88 -14.58 3.20
C GLN A 563 8.93 -15.32 4.54
N HIS A 564 8.60 -14.65 5.64
CA HIS A 564 8.58 -15.28 6.96
C HIS A 564 7.38 -16.24 7.12
N ALA A 565 6.23 -15.92 6.52
CA ALA A 565 5.08 -16.83 6.44
C ALA A 565 5.43 -18.11 5.66
N TYR A 566 6.18 -17.99 4.55
CA TYR A 566 6.73 -19.15 3.84
C TYR A 566 7.48 -20.09 4.80
N GLY A 567 8.41 -19.55 5.60
CA GLY A 567 9.15 -20.34 6.59
C GLY A 567 8.21 -21.08 7.56
N TYR A 568 7.24 -20.38 8.16
CA TYR A 568 6.29 -20.99 9.09
C TYR A 568 5.42 -22.09 8.47
N TYR A 569 5.00 -21.92 7.22
CA TYR A 569 4.22 -22.95 6.51
C TYR A 569 5.07 -24.15 6.13
N VAL A 570 6.33 -23.93 5.73
CA VAL A 570 7.28 -25.02 5.48
C VAL A 570 7.53 -25.80 6.76
N ASP A 571 7.74 -25.13 7.89
CA ASP A 571 7.99 -25.76 9.17
C ASP A 571 6.89 -26.73 9.58
N ARG A 572 5.65 -26.43 9.20
CA ARG A 572 4.45 -27.23 9.50
C ARG A 572 4.05 -28.19 8.38
N LYS A 573 4.80 -28.24 7.28
CA LYS A 573 4.45 -28.97 6.05
C LYS A 573 3.06 -28.62 5.50
N MET A 574 2.69 -27.34 5.59
CA MET A 574 1.45 -26.79 5.05
C MET A 574 1.64 -26.53 3.54
N TRP A 575 1.80 -27.60 2.77
CA TRP A 575 2.26 -27.52 1.37
C TRP A 575 1.32 -26.75 0.44
N ASP A 576 0.02 -26.81 0.68
CA ASP A 576 -0.95 -26.01 -0.08
C ASP A 576 -0.77 -24.51 0.20
N ASP A 577 -0.59 -24.13 1.47
CA ASP A 577 -0.31 -22.75 1.86
C ASP A 577 0.99 -22.22 1.27
N VAL A 578 2.05 -23.04 1.26
CA VAL A 578 3.33 -22.70 0.63
C VAL A 578 3.14 -22.45 -0.86
N ALA A 579 2.47 -23.35 -1.57
CA ALA A 579 2.23 -23.20 -3.01
C ALA A 579 1.35 -21.98 -3.34
N ASP A 580 0.38 -21.67 -2.48
CA ASP A 580 -0.49 -20.49 -2.62
C ASP A 580 0.30 -19.16 -2.57
N LEU A 581 1.46 -19.09 -1.90
CA LEU A 581 2.28 -17.88 -1.81
C LEU A 581 2.89 -17.45 -3.15
N PHE A 582 3.00 -18.36 -4.11
CA PHE A 582 3.61 -18.09 -5.40
C PHE A 582 2.64 -17.41 -6.36
N ALA A 583 3.17 -16.60 -7.28
CA ALA A 583 2.42 -16.16 -8.44
C ALA A 583 1.96 -17.38 -9.27
N PRO A 584 0.89 -17.28 -10.08
CA PRO A 584 0.45 -18.41 -10.92
C PRO A 584 1.57 -18.96 -11.82
N SER A 585 2.44 -18.09 -12.33
CA SER A 585 3.64 -18.41 -13.13
C SER A 585 4.93 -18.49 -12.31
N GLY A 586 4.82 -18.52 -10.97
CA GLY A 586 5.96 -18.51 -10.07
C GLY A 586 6.85 -19.74 -10.22
N THR A 587 8.11 -19.63 -9.81
CA THR A 587 9.07 -20.74 -9.88
C THR A 587 9.74 -21.00 -8.54
N MET A 588 10.09 -22.26 -8.28
CA MET A 588 10.86 -22.67 -7.11
C MET A 588 12.04 -23.52 -7.55
N GLU A 589 13.23 -23.21 -7.04
CA GLU A 589 14.43 -23.98 -7.27
C GLU A 589 15.25 -24.06 -5.99
N ILE A 590 15.27 -25.25 -5.39
CA ILE A 590 16.01 -25.54 -4.17
C ILE A 590 17.18 -26.43 -4.54
N ASP A 591 18.38 -26.03 -4.11
CA ASP A 591 19.61 -26.80 -4.33
C ASP A 591 19.91 -26.97 -5.84
N GLN A 592 20.20 -28.19 -6.28
CA GLN A 592 20.43 -28.56 -7.67
C GLN A 592 19.36 -29.57 -8.15
N GLN A 593 18.15 -29.47 -7.60
CA GLN A 593 17.02 -30.39 -7.87
C GLN A 593 16.23 -30.05 -9.14
N GLY A 594 16.52 -28.91 -9.77
CA GLY A 594 15.83 -28.39 -10.95
C GLY A 594 14.68 -27.43 -10.63
N VAL A 595 14.13 -26.81 -11.67
CA VAL A 595 13.14 -25.73 -11.55
C VAL A 595 11.73 -26.29 -11.63
N PHE A 596 10.90 -25.93 -10.65
CA PHE A 596 9.47 -26.25 -10.59
C PHE A 596 8.67 -25.01 -10.95
N VAL A 597 7.78 -25.11 -11.95
CA VAL A 597 7.08 -24.00 -12.57
C VAL A 597 5.58 -24.07 -12.30
N GLY A 598 5.05 -23.01 -11.70
CA GLY A 598 3.65 -22.88 -11.33
C GLY A 598 3.28 -23.63 -10.06
N ARG A 599 2.18 -23.20 -9.43
CA ARG A 599 1.75 -23.66 -8.10
C ARG A 599 1.62 -25.18 -7.99
N SER A 600 1.05 -25.84 -8.99
CA SER A 600 0.87 -27.31 -8.97
C SER A 600 2.19 -28.07 -8.99
N SER A 601 3.18 -27.61 -9.78
CA SER A 601 4.50 -28.24 -9.80
C SER A 601 5.28 -27.98 -8.52
N ILE A 602 5.21 -26.74 -8.00
CA ILE A 602 5.79 -26.37 -6.71
C ILE A 602 5.17 -27.21 -5.58
N ARG A 603 3.85 -27.37 -5.56
CA ARG A 603 3.15 -28.20 -4.57
C ARG A 603 3.61 -29.65 -4.60
N ARG A 604 3.75 -30.23 -5.79
CA ARG A 604 4.32 -31.58 -6.01
C ARG A 604 5.76 -31.64 -5.49
N ALA A 605 6.55 -30.61 -5.77
CA ALA A 605 7.96 -30.54 -5.41
C ALA A 605 8.20 -30.59 -3.90
N LEU A 606 7.32 -29.97 -3.11
CA LEU A 606 7.41 -29.95 -1.65
C LEU A 606 7.27 -31.34 -1.02
N GLU A 607 6.61 -32.29 -1.69
CA GLU A 607 6.44 -33.66 -1.18
C GLU A 607 7.75 -34.47 -1.14
N ARG A 608 8.83 -33.95 -1.73
CA ARG A 608 10.19 -34.47 -1.50
C ARG A 608 10.59 -34.43 -0.02
N ALA A 609 10.04 -33.49 0.75
CA ALA A 609 10.24 -33.41 2.19
C ALA A 609 9.21 -34.26 2.99
N GLY A 610 8.44 -35.10 2.30
CA GLY A 610 7.37 -35.94 2.85
C GLY A 610 5.96 -35.36 2.63
N PRO A 611 4.92 -36.13 3.00
CA PRO A 611 3.53 -35.73 2.83
C PRO A 611 3.15 -34.48 3.66
N PRO A 612 2.03 -33.80 3.36
CA PRO A 612 1.53 -32.68 4.16
C PRO A 612 1.32 -33.03 5.63
N GLY A 613 1.61 -32.06 6.50
CA GLY A 613 1.52 -32.18 7.95
C GLY A 613 2.75 -32.84 8.59
N LEU A 614 3.21 -32.29 9.72
CA LEU A 614 4.26 -32.92 10.52
C LEU A 614 3.77 -34.22 11.15
N ARG A 615 4.61 -35.25 11.13
CA ARG A 615 4.39 -36.51 11.83
C ARG A 615 5.05 -36.48 13.20
N GLU A 616 4.58 -37.36 14.09
CA GLU A 616 5.18 -37.54 15.42
C GLU A 616 6.69 -37.78 15.31
N GLY A 617 7.46 -37.09 16.16
CA GLY A 617 8.91 -37.14 16.20
C GLY A 617 9.62 -36.30 15.13
N GLU A 618 8.92 -35.71 14.15
CA GLU A 618 9.57 -34.89 13.11
C GLU A 618 9.90 -33.48 13.61
N VAL A 619 11.15 -33.05 13.38
CA VAL A 619 11.59 -31.65 13.43
C VAL A 619 11.87 -31.20 11.99
N ASN A 620 11.27 -30.08 11.58
CA ASN A 620 11.35 -29.58 10.20
C ASN A 620 11.57 -28.07 10.16
N GLU A 621 12.42 -27.52 11.02
CA GLU A 621 12.53 -26.07 11.17
C GLU A 621 13.50 -25.45 10.15
N HIS A 622 13.05 -24.38 9.49
CA HIS A 622 13.74 -23.61 8.45
C HIS A 622 13.75 -22.12 8.83
N LEU A 623 14.57 -21.78 9.83
CA LEU A 623 14.63 -20.42 10.39
C LEU A 623 15.13 -19.43 9.34
N GLN A 624 14.29 -18.46 8.97
CA GLN A 624 14.62 -17.37 8.04
C GLN A 624 15.22 -16.20 8.83
N LEU A 625 16.51 -15.92 8.62
CA LEU A 625 17.31 -14.98 9.41
C LEU A 625 17.89 -13.86 8.53
N GLN A 626 18.08 -12.68 9.13
CA GLN A 626 18.78 -11.53 8.53
C GLN A 626 18.22 -11.15 7.14
N THR A 627 16.90 -11.15 7.02
CA THR A 627 16.21 -10.84 5.77
C THR A 627 16.49 -9.40 5.35
N VAL A 628 16.89 -9.22 4.09
CA VAL A 628 17.10 -7.94 3.43
C VAL A 628 16.15 -7.87 2.25
N VAL A 629 15.22 -6.91 2.29
CA VAL A 629 14.23 -6.67 1.22
C VAL A 629 14.59 -5.40 0.45
N THR A 630 14.48 -5.45 -0.87
CA THR A 630 14.58 -4.29 -1.76
C THR A 630 13.37 -4.26 -2.69
N VAL A 631 12.54 -3.22 -2.54
CA VAL A 631 11.39 -2.96 -3.42
C VAL A 631 11.86 -2.08 -4.58
N ALA A 632 11.46 -2.41 -5.80
CA ALA A 632 11.77 -1.59 -6.97
C ALA A 632 11.04 -0.24 -6.93
N ASP A 633 11.54 0.76 -7.66
CA ASP A 633 10.99 2.12 -7.62
C ASP A 633 9.53 2.20 -8.09
N ASP A 634 9.12 1.28 -8.97
CA ASP A 634 7.75 1.16 -9.45
C ASP A 634 6.76 0.58 -8.41
N GLY A 635 7.26 0.03 -7.29
CA GLY A 635 6.45 -0.62 -6.26
C GLY A 635 5.73 -1.89 -6.73
N ARG A 636 6.14 -2.49 -7.86
CA ARG A 636 5.51 -3.67 -8.45
C ARG A 636 6.35 -4.92 -8.33
N THR A 637 7.65 -4.78 -8.18
CA THR A 637 8.57 -5.90 -7.98
C THR A 637 9.45 -5.69 -6.77
N ALA A 638 9.95 -6.79 -6.19
CA ALA A 638 10.89 -6.74 -5.09
C ALA A 638 11.83 -7.94 -5.11
N HIS A 639 12.93 -7.81 -4.39
CA HIS A 639 13.87 -8.88 -4.09
C HIS A 639 13.96 -9.08 -2.58
N ALA A 640 14.19 -10.30 -2.14
CA ALA A 640 14.55 -10.59 -0.76
C ALA A 640 15.64 -11.65 -0.66
N ARG A 641 16.62 -11.39 0.20
CA ARG A 641 17.68 -12.31 0.57
C ARG A 641 17.63 -12.58 2.07
N GLY A 642 17.93 -13.79 2.48
CA GLY A 642 18.18 -14.10 3.89
C GLY A 642 18.97 -15.39 4.03
N THR A 643 19.35 -15.69 5.26
CA THR A 643 20.06 -16.91 5.62
C THR A 643 19.09 -17.86 6.30
N GLU A 644 19.09 -19.11 5.88
CA GLU A 644 18.26 -20.15 6.47
C GLU A 644 19.10 -21.08 7.35
N LEU A 645 18.74 -21.18 8.63
CA LEU A 645 19.28 -22.20 9.54
C LEU A 645 18.25 -23.33 9.68
N ARG A 646 18.62 -24.52 9.20
CA ARG A 646 17.75 -25.69 9.20
C ARG A 646 18.07 -26.65 10.34
N MET A 647 17.03 -27.10 11.04
CA MET A 647 17.06 -28.18 12.01
C MET A 647 16.07 -29.23 11.54
N LEU A 648 16.60 -30.30 10.94
CA LEU A 648 15.80 -31.39 10.39
C LEU A 648 16.06 -32.67 11.18
N GLY A 649 15.06 -33.51 11.36
CA GLY A 649 15.27 -34.79 12.03
C GLY A 649 13.99 -35.55 12.34
N VAL A 650 14.19 -36.78 12.80
CA VAL A 650 13.15 -37.63 13.37
C VAL A 650 13.66 -38.21 14.68
N ASN A 651 12.89 -38.03 15.76
CA ASN A 651 13.24 -38.58 17.07
C ASN A 651 13.42 -40.09 17.01
N GLY A 652 14.50 -40.59 17.63
CA GLY A 652 14.92 -41.98 17.56
C GLY A 652 15.63 -42.39 16.26
N GLN A 653 15.79 -41.49 15.28
CA GLN A 653 16.40 -41.83 13.98
C GLN A 653 17.61 -40.95 13.64
N TYR A 654 17.41 -39.66 13.34
CA TYR A 654 18.49 -38.78 12.88
C TYR A 654 18.20 -37.31 13.20
N ALA A 655 19.26 -36.51 13.28
CA ALA A 655 19.22 -35.06 13.40
C ALA A 655 20.28 -34.44 12.45
N GLN A 656 19.95 -33.32 11.82
CA GLN A 656 20.77 -32.71 10.79
C GLN A 656 20.72 -31.18 10.89
N TRP A 657 21.89 -30.55 10.89
CA TRP A 657 22.01 -29.11 10.65
C TRP A 657 22.08 -28.83 9.16
N GLY A 658 21.38 -27.79 8.73
CA GLY A 658 21.55 -27.20 7.41
C GLY A 658 21.77 -25.69 7.50
N LEU A 659 22.53 -25.16 6.56
CA LEU A 659 22.67 -23.72 6.33
C LEU A 659 22.42 -23.45 4.85
N ALA A 660 21.63 -22.44 4.53
CA ALA A 660 21.38 -22.02 3.16
C ALA A 660 21.22 -20.50 3.06
N THR A 661 21.25 -19.98 1.84
CA THR A 661 20.84 -18.61 1.54
C THR A 661 19.71 -18.66 0.52
N PHE A 662 18.62 -17.92 0.76
CA PHE A 662 17.61 -17.69 -0.27
C PHE A 662 17.85 -16.34 -0.97
N GLU A 663 17.54 -16.30 -2.26
CA GLU A 663 17.57 -15.11 -3.12
C GLU A 663 16.32 -15.13 -4.01
N ASN A 664 15.30 -14.40 -3.59
CA ASN A 664 13.96 -14.51 -4.12
C ASN A 664 13.54 -13.23 -4.83
N THR A 665 12.68 -13.36 -5.83
CA THR A 665 11.99 -12.25 -6.48
C THR A 665 10.49 -12.32 -6.22
N TYR A 666 9.86 -11.15 -6.17
CA TYR A 666 8.45 -10.97 -5.83
C TYR A 666 7.77 -10.06 -6.83
N VAL A 667 6.47 -10.27 -7.01
CA VAL A 667 5.61 -9.46 -7.86
C VAL A 667 4.37 -9.05 -7.10
N LYS A 668 3.91 -7.81 -7.33
CA LYS A 668 2.66 -7.28 -6.78
C LYS A 668 1.59 -7.31 -7.86
N HIS A 669 0.48 -7.99 -7.59
CA HIS A 669 -0.69 -8.03 -8.48
C HIS A 669 -1.94 -7.69 -7.67
N ASN A 670 -2.77 -6.76 -8.16
CA ASN A 670 -3.98 -6.28 -7.48
C ASN A 670 -3.74 -5.92 -6.00
N GLY A 671 -2.63 -5.23 -5.73
CA GLY A 671 -2.24 -4.80 -4.38
C GLY A 671 -1.61 -5.89 -3.50
N ARG A 672 -1.50 -7.14 -3.95
CA ARG A 672 -0.98 -8.27 -3.16
C ARG A 672 0.39 -8.72 -3.65
N TRP A 673 1.34 -8.86 -2.73
CA TRP A 673 2.66 -9.43 -3.01
C TRP A 673 2.62 -10.94 -3.11
N MET A 674 3.35 -11.51 -4.05
CA MET A 674 3.49 -12.94 -4.30
C MET A 674 4.95 -13.29 -4.62
N ILE A 675 5.37 -14.51 -4.33
CA ILE A 675 6.70 -15.02 -4.70
C ILE A 675 6.70 -15.32 -6.21
N GLN A 676 7.55 -14.63 -6.97
CA GLN A 676 7.69 -14.85 -8.41
C GLN A 676 8.78 -15.89 -8.71
N SER A 677 9.90 -15.83 -8.01
CA SER A 677 10.96 -16.83 -8.12
C SER A 677 11.56 -17.05 -6.75
N MET A 678 11.68 -18.31 -6.34
CA MET A 678 12.40 -18.70 -5.14
C MET A 678 13.64 -19.48 -5.52
N ARG A 679 14.80 -19.03 -5.06
CA ARG A 679 16.07 -19.72 -5.25
C ARG A 679 16.76 -19.91 -3.91
N VAL A 680 16.96 -21.16 -3.52
CA VAL A 680 17.65 -21.52 -2.28
C VAL A 680 18.98 -22.19 -2.61
N TYR A 681 20.06 -21.61 -2.07
CA TYR A 681 21.45 -22.08 -2.20
C TYR A 681 21.90 -22.71 -0.88
N PRO A 682 21.84 -24.05 -0.72
CA PRO A 682 22.43 -24.71 0.43
C PRO A 682 23.93 -24.40 0.51
N ARG A 683 24.38 -23.98 1.69
CA ARG A 683 25.78 -23.74 2.00
C ARG A 683 26.42 -24.94 2.68
N MET A 684 25.69 -25.59 3.60
CA MET A 684 26.18 -26.70 4.42
C MET A 684 25.01 -27.63 4.79
N THR A 685 25.27 -28.93 4.82
CA THR A 685 24.39 -29.94 5.42
C THR A 685 25.27 -30.94 6.17
N THR A 686 24.98 -31.21 7.44
CA THR A 686 25.79 -32.08 8.30
C THR A 686 24.91 -32.85 9.27
N ASP A 687 25.28 -34.10 9.53
CA ASP A 687 24.75 -34.86 10.66
C ASP A 687 25.04 -34.12 11.98
N TYR A 688 24.02 -34.04 12.84
CA TYR A 688 24.09 -33.35 14.12
C TYR A 688 25.11 -33.97 15.07
N TYR A 689 25.22 -35.29 15.14
CA TYR A 689 26.09 -35.96 16.11
C TYR A 689 27.55 -35.99 15.66
N LYS A 690 27.81 -35.78 14.36
CA LYS A 690 29.17 -35.63 13.83
C LYS A 690 29.66 -34.19 13.82
N GLY A 691 28.78 -33.24 13.48
CA GLY A 691 29.12 -31.82 13.31
C GLY A 691 29.90 -31.51 12.02
N TRP A 692 29.95 -30.22 11.67
CA TRP A 692 30.53 -29.78 10.39
C TRP A 692 32.06 -29.87 10.32
N ALA A 693 32.75 -30.16 11.43
CA ALA A 693 34.18 -30.50 11.35
C ALA A 693 34.39 -31.88 10.70
N ARG A 694 33.43 -32.80 10.83
CA ARG A 694 33.61 -34.22 10.50
C ARG A 694 32.66 -34.73 9.43
N ASP A 695 31.54 -34.04 9.19
CA ASP A 695 30.53 -34.42 8.21
C ASP A 695 30.19 -33.22 7.32
N ALA A 696 30.13 -33.48 6.02
CA ALA A 696 29.78 -32.51 5.02
C ALA A 696 29.07 -33.26 3.89
N GLN A 697 27.75 -33.16 3.88
CA GLN A 697 26.90 -33.90 2.94
C GLN A 697 26.82 -33.13 1.62
N PRO A 698 26.74 -33.84 0.48
CA PRO A 698 26.62 -33.18 -0.82
C PRO A 698 25.24 -32.52 -0.96
N ALA A 699 25.17 -31.58 -1.90
CA ALA A 699 23.92 -31.03 -2.39
C ALA A 699 23.03 -32.16 -2.95
N ALA A 700 21.73 -32.07 -2.67
CA ALA A 700 20.74 -32.98 -3.21
C ALA A 700 20.55 -32.75 -4.72
N GLY A 701 20.72 -33.81 -5.49
CA GLY A 701 20.42 -33.83 -6.93
C GLY A 701 18.93 -34.02 -7.22
N VAL A 702 18.60 -34.13 -8.52
CA VAL A 702 17.24 -34.37 -8.99
C VAL A 702 16.65 -35.63 -8.37
N HIS A 703 15.46 -35.51 -7.78
CA HIS A 703 14.73 -36.65 -7.21
C HIS A 703 13.94 -37.38 -8.31
N PRO A 704 14.08 -38.71 -8.46
CA PRO A 704 13.44 -39.45 -9.56
C PRO A 704 11.91 -39.40 -9.52
N ASP A 705 11.31 -39.52 -8.33
CA ASP A 705 9.85 -39.51 -8.18
C ASP A 705 9.22 -38.12 -8.26
N PHE A 706 10.03 -37.06 -8.20
CA PHE A 706 9.57 -35.68 -8.23
C PHE A 706 10.36 -34.88 -9.28
N PRO A 707 10.24 -35.25 -10.58
CA PRO A 707 11.04 -34.63 -11.62
C PRO A 707 10.72 -33.14 -11.76
N PRO A 708 11.74 -32.29 -11.98
CA PRO A 708 11.55 -30.86 -12.23
C PRO A 708 11.04 -30.63 -13.65
N ASP A 709 10.41 -29.48 -13.88
CA ASP A 709 9.94 -29.11 -15.22
C ASP A 709 11.09 -28.56 -16.09
N ARG A 710 12.18 -28.10 -15.47
CA ARG A 710 13.41 -27.69 -16.16
C ARG A 710 14.65 -28.15 -15.37
N ARG A 711 15.77 -28.28 -16.09
CA ARG A 711 17.08 -28.57 -15.48
C ARG A 711 17.48 -27.46 -14.48
N PRO A 712 18.37 -27.76 -13.51
CA PRO A 712 18.92 -26.75 -12.63
C PRO A 712 19.51 -25.58 -13.42
N THR A 713 19.29 -24.36 -12.94
CA THR A 713 19.80 -23.14 -13.57
C THR A 713 21.31 -22.99 -13.39
N GLU A 714 21.83 -23.55 -12.29
CA GLU A 714 23.23 -23.50 -11.91
C GLU A 714 23.60 -24.78 -11.16
N LEU A 715 24.84 -25.24 -11.39
CA LEU A 715 25.48 -26.26 -10.56
C LEU A 715 26.57 -25.59 -9.72
N PHE A 716 26.56 -25.83 -8.42
CA PHE A 716 27.50 -25.23 -7.47
C PHE A 716 27.96 -26.24 -6.42
N ALA A 717 29.14 -26.00 -5.88
CA ALA A 717 29.68 -26.79 -4.78
C ALA A 717 29.11 -26.28 -3.45
N ILE A 718 28.94 -27.19 -2.49
CA ILE A 718 28.58 -26.84 -1.11
C ILE A 718 29.70 -27.25 -0.15
N TYR A 719 29.57 -26.91 1.14
CA TYR A 719 30.56 -27.22 2.16
C TYR A 719 30.99 -28.70 2.07
N PRO A 720 32.30 -29.01 2.06
CA PRO A 720 33.43 -28.19 2.51
C PRO A 720 33.96 -27.20 1.46
N LYS A 721 33.51 -27.27 0.22
CA LYS A 721 33.98 -26.35 -0.83
C LYS A 721 33.39 -24.95 -0.64
N PRO A 722 34.16 -23.89 -1.00
CA PRO A 722 33.66 -22.53 -0.92
C PRO A 722 32.73 -22.26 -2.11
N TYR A 723 31.64 -21.54 -1.83
CA TYR A 723 30.74 -21.00 -2.84
C TYR A 723 30.06 -19.77 -2.25
N THR A 724 29.95 -18.70 -3.05
CA THR A 724 29.30 -17.45 -2.66
C THR A 724 28.10 -17.25 -3.57
N SER A 725 26.90 -17.34 -3.00
CA SER A 725 25.67 -17.06 -3.73
C SER A 725 25.60 -15.58 -4.15
N PRO A 726 24.90 -15.26 -5.26
CA PRO A 726 24.69 -13.87 -5.68
C PRO A 726 24.12 -13.02 -4.56
N ILE A 727 24.54 -11.75 -4.43
CA ILE A 727 23.96 -10.78 -3.49
C ILE A 727 23.25 -9.70 -4.31
N HIS A 728 21.91 -9.71 -4.34
CA HIS A 728 21.15 -8.77 -5.19
C HIS A 728 21.23 -7.32 -4.71
N PHE A 729 21.40 -7.12 -3.40
CA PHE A 729 21.25 -5.81 -2.82
C PHE A 729 22.52 -4.96 -2.92
N ALA A 730 22.34 -3.66 -3.19
CA ALA A 730 23.43 -2.70 -3.22
C ALA A 730 24.02 -2.48 -1.82
N HIS A 731 25.34 -2.23 -1.77
CA HIS A 731 26.06 -2.04 -0.52
C HIS A 731 25.54 -0.78 0.23
N PRO A 732 25.01 -0.91 1.46
CA PRO A 732 24.24 0.14 2.14
C PRO A 732 24.92 1.51 2.25
N VAL A 733 26.26 1.55 2.32
CA VAL A 733 27.02 2.80 2.46
C VAL A 733 27.50 3.39 1.12
N SER A 734 27.92 2.56 0.17
CA SER A 734 28.54 3.04 -1.07
C SER A 734 27.53 3.29 -2.19
N SER A 735 26.31 2.77 -2.09
CA SER A 735 25.22 3.05 -3.05
C SER A 735 24.63 4.45 -2.93
N GLY A 736 24.94 5.19 -1.86
CA GLY A 736 24.34 6.50 -1.58
C GLY A 736 22.86 6.43 -1.21
N ALA A 737 22.27 7.60 -0.93
CA ALA A 737 20.83 7.74 -0.71
C ALA A 737 20.08 7.53 -2.05
N GLN A 738 19.05 6.71 -2.05
CA GLN A 738 18.23 6.50 -3.25
C GLN A 738 17.27 7.68 -3.44
N SER A 739 17.32 8.32 -4.61
CA SER A 739 16.31 9.32 -4.98
C SER A 739 14.98 8.64 -5.29
N VAL A 740 13.89 9.30 -4.93
CA VAL A 740 12.54 8.78 -5.13
C VAL A 740 11.80 9.77 -5.98
N THR A 741 11.25 9.33 -7.10
CA THR A 741 10.37 10.17 -7.91
C THR A 741 8.93 9.89 -7.55
N ALA A 742 8.14 10.94 -7.32
CA ALA A 742 6.71 10.80 -7.11
C ALA A 742 6.06 10.15 -8.35
N THR A 743 5.31 9.07 -8.13
CA THR A 743 4.49 8.43 -9.17
C THR A 743 3.21 9.22 -9.47
N VAL A 744 2.72 9.99 -8.50
CA VAL A 744 1.58 10.90 -8.62
C VAL A 744 1.91 12.18 -7.84
N THR A 745 1.77 13.34 -8.49
CA THR A 745 1.95 14.65 -7.87
C THR A 745 0.57 15.30 -7.68
N PRO A 746 0.19 15.70 -6.45
CA PRO A 746 -1.05 16.44 -6.21
C PRO A 746 -1.14 17.72 -7.05
N ARG A 747 -2.30 17.98 -7.63
CA ARG A 747 -2.56 19.14 -8.50
C ARG A 747 -3.46 20.18 -7.85
N THR A 748 -4.19 19.80 -6.81
CA THR A 748 -5.06 20.69 -6.04
C THR A 748 -4.72 20.65 -4.55
N VAL A 749 -5.15 21.66 -3.78
CA VAL A 749 -4.99 21.69 -2.32
C VAL A 749 -5.71 20.50 -1.66
N ALA A 750 -6.86 20.08 -2.19
CA ALA A 750 -7.60 18.92 -1.69
C ALA A 750 -6.83 17.61 -1.92
N GLU A 751 -6.27 17.42 -3.12
CA GLU A 751 -5.40 16.28 -3.42
C GLU A 751 -4.13 16.29 -2.57
N LEU A 752 -3.54 17.48 -2.34
CA LEU A 752 -2.35 17.65 -1.50
C LEU A 752 -2.64 17.22 -0.06
N ARG A 753 -3.78 17.64 0.48
CA ARG A 753 -4.25 17.24 1.81
C ARG A 753 -4.47 15.73 1.88
N ALA A 754 -5.18 15.14 0.92
CA ALA A 754 -5.47 13.70 0.91
C ALA A 754 -4.19 12.86 0.79
N SER A 755 -3.25 13.26 -0.07
CA SER A 755 -1.95 12.61 -0.23
C SER A 755 -1.12 12.70 1.05
N LEU A 756 -1.14 13.85 1.73
CA LEU A 756 -0.46 14.03 3.01
C LEU A 756 -1.09 13.19 4.13
N ASP A 757 -2.42 13.12 4.21
CA ASP A 757 -3.15 12.30 5.19
C ASP A 757 -2.82 10.80 4.97
N GLU A 758 -2.76 10.35 3.73
CA GLU A 758 -2.38 8.97 3.39
C GLU A 758 -0.91 8.69 3.70
N ALA A 759 0.00 9.63 3.43
CA ALA A 759 1.41 9.51 3.79
C ALA A 759 1.61 9.40 5.32
N GLU A 760 0.91 10.22 6.10
CA GLU A 760 0.90 10.15 7.57
C GLU A 760 0.37 8.80 8.08
N ARG A 761 -0.74 8.31 7.51
CA ARG A 761 -1.32 7.02 7.87
C ARG A 761 -0.37 5.87 7.57
N LEU A 762 0.22 5.84 6.37
CA LEU A 762 1.17 4.80 5.96
C LEU A 762 2.44 4.84 6.80
N LEU A 763 2.96 6.03 7.14
CA LEU A 763 4.11 6.14 8.03
C LEU A 763 3.78 5.60 9.42
N ALA A 764 2.60 5.91 9.98
CA ALA A 764 2.18 5.37 11.27
C ALA A 764 2.12 3.83 11.27
N VAL A 765 1.65 3.21 10.18
CA VAL A 765 1.68 1.74 10.01
C VAL A 765 3.11 1.20 9.97
N ALA A 766 4.01 1.88 9.26
CA ALA A 766 5.42 1.49 9.19
C ALA A 766 6.11 1.58 10.55
N GLU A 767 5.90 2.68 11.29
CA GLU A 767 6.42 2.90 12.64
C GLU A 767 5.83 1.89 13.64
N ALA A 768 4.54 1.54 13.52
CA ALA A 768 3.90 0.53 14.34
C ALA A 768 4.53 -0.85 14.16
N CYS A 769 4.87 -1.22 12.92
CA CYS A 769 5.57 -2.46 12.61
C CYS A 769 6.94 -2.49 13.33
N ASP A 770 7.70 -1.41 13.24
CA ASP A 770 9.03 -1.31 13.85
C ASP A 770 8.96 -1.28 15.38
N GLY A 771 8.03 -0.52 15.97
CA GLY A 771 7.81 -0.46 17.42
C GLY A 771 7.34 -1.78 18.03
N THR A 772 6.49 -2.52 17.30
CA THR A 772 6.01 -3.84 17.68
C THR A 772 7.14 -4.87 17.74
N GLU A 773 8.00 -4.92 16.72
CA GLU A 773 9.19 -5.78 16.74
C GLU A 773 10.14 -5.39 17.87
N ASN A 774 10.36 -4.08 18.07
CA ASN A 774 11.28 -3.55 19.07
C ASN A 774 10.88 -3.96 20.50
N VAL A 775 9.62 -3.73 20.88
CA VAL A 775 9.12 -4.08 22.22
C VAL A 775 9.08 -5.60 22.43
N ALA A 776 8.76 -6.37 21.38
CA ALA A 776 8.73 -7.83 21.44
C ALA A 776 10.13 -8.42 21.67
N ASN A 777 11.19 -7.83 21.09
CA ASN A 777 12.58 -8.23 21.28
C ASN A 777 13.16 -7.69 22.60
N ALA A 778 12.81 -6.47 23.00
CA ALA A 778 13.23 -5.89 24.28
C ALA A 778 12.80 -6.77 25.46
N TYR A 779 11.60 -7.36 25.38
CA TYR A 779 11.15 -8.37 26.34
C TYR A 779 12.17 -9.51 26.51
N GLY A 780 12.71 -10.05 25.42
CA GLY A 780 13.71 -11.12 25.46
C GLY A 780 14.95 -10.72 26.26
N TYR A 781 15.51 -9.54 25.99
CA TYR A 781 16.70 -9.06 26.71
C TYR A 781 16.45 -8.80 28.20
N TYR A 782 15.29 -8.30 28.60
CA TYR A 782 15.02 -8.08 30.03
C TYR A 782 14.84 -9.41 30.78
N ILE A 783 14.19 -10.41 30.17
CA ILE A 783 14.04 -11.73 30.80
C ILE A 783 15.34 -12.53 30.81
N ASP A 784 16.25 -12.31 29.85
CA ASP A 784 17.60 -12.89 29.85
C ASP A 784 18.37 -12.44 31.11
N GLU A 785 18.15 -11.19 31.54
CA GLU A 785 18.84 -10.55 32.67
C GLU A 785 18.05 -10.59 33.99
N PHE A 786 16.83 -11.18 33.99
CA PHE A 786 15.92 -11.27 35.13
C PHE A 786 15.48 -9.89 35.66
N LEU A 787 15.39 -8.91 34.77
CA LEU A 787 14.95 -7.53 35.05
C LEU A 787 13.42 -7.44 35.03
N TRP A 788 12.77 -7.98 36.07
CA TRP A 788 11.33 -8.20 36.07
C TRP A 788 10.50 -6.92 36.18
N ASN A 789 11.00 -5.89 36.84
CA ASN A 789 10.31 -4.60 36.93
C ASN A 789 10.16 -3.99 35.53
N GLU A 790 11.29 -3.90 34.82
CA GLU A 790 11.40 -3.42 33.46
C GLU A 790 10.62 -4.31 32.49
N THR A 791 10.66 -5.63 32.68
CA THR A 791 9.85 -6.58 31.90
C THR A 791 8.36 -6.28 32.07
N GLY A 792 7.89 -6.06 33.31
CA GLY A 792 6.51 -5.67 33.59
C GLY A 792 6.16 -4.35 32.92
N ASP A 793 7.06 -3.37 32.93
CA ASP A 793 6.85 -2.05 32.32
C ASP A 793 6.72 -2.09 30.79
N LEU A 794 7.06 -3.19 30.12
CA LEU A 794 6.77 -3.38 28.70
C LEU A 794 5.29 -3.71 28.42
N PHE A 795 4.53 -4.15 29.43
CA PHE A 795 3.12 -4.49 29.26
C PHE A 795 2.21 -3.27 29.41
N SER A 796 1.11 -3.26 28.66
CA SER A 796 0.05 -2.28 28.83
C SER A 796 -0.60 -2.47 30.19
N GLU A 797 -1.31 -1.47 30.71
CA GLU A 797 -1.96 -1.53 32.03
C GLU A 797 -2.81 -2.81 32.20
N ASN A 798 -3.61 -3.12 31.17
CA ASN A 798 -4.49 -4.30 31.12
C ASN A 798 -3.87 -5.50 30.36
N GLY A 799 -2.56 -5.47 30.12
CA GLY A 799 -1.87 -6.50 29.34
C GLY A 799 -1.82 -7.83 30.08
N TRP A 800 -1.74 -8.94 29.35
CA TRP A 800 -1.64 -10.27 29.95
C TRP A 800 -0.51 -11.10 29.34
N LYS A 801 -0.06 -12.09 30.12
CA LYS A 801 1.00 -13.02 29.73
C LYS A 801 0.70 -14.43 30.18
N GLU A 802 0.92 -15.41 29.31
CA GLU A 802 1.06 -16.80 29.71
C GLU A 802 2.43 -17.01 30.38
N LEU A 803 2.42 -17.41 31.65
CA LEU A 803 3.62 -17.88 32.33
C LEU A 803 3.72 -19.38 32.12
N SER A 804 4.67 -19.78 31.27
CA SER A 804 4.95 -21.16 30.89
C SER A 804 4.78 -22.14 32.05
N TYR A 805 4.16 -23.29 31.79
CA TYR A 805 3.91 -24.36 32.77
C TYR A 805 2.90 -24.03 33.89
N ILE A 806 2.39 -22.80 34.00
CA ILE A 806 1.54 -22.37 35.13
C ILE A 806 0.14 -21.94 34.65
N GLY A 807 0.05 -20.86 33.89
CA GLY A 807 -1.22 -20.22 33.54
C GLY A 807 -1.04 -18.76 33.15
N THR A 808 -2.16 -18.08 32.96
CA THR A 808 -2.23 -16.72 32.43
C THR A 808 -2.43 -15.71 33.56
N TYR A 809 -1.61 -14.66 33.54
CA TYR A 809 -1.67 -13.54 34.48
C TYR A 809 -2.12 -12.27 33.75
N VAL A 810 -3.15 -11.61 34.28
CA VAL A 810 -3.82 -10.47 33.63
C VAL A 810 -3.60 -9.18 34.42
N GLY A 811 -3.17 -8.14 33.72
CA GLY A 811 -2.79 -6.85 34.27
C GLY A 811 -1.27 -6.76 34.47
N ARG A 812 -0.70 -5.59 34.13
CA ARG A 812 0.74 -5.32 34.18
C ARG A 812 1.40 -5.76 35.49
N ASP A 813 0.78 -5.40 36.61
CA ASP A 813 1.34 -5.66 37.94
C ASP A 813 1.27 -7.16 38.29
N ARG A 814 0.22 -7.87 37.88
CA ARG A 814 0.13 -9.33 38.06
C ARG A 814 1.14 -10.07 37.19
N VAL A 815 1.36 -9.59 35.96
CA VAL A 815 2.43 -10.12 35.10
C VAL A 815 3.79 -9.95 35.78
N ARG A 816 4.10 -8.74 36.28
CA ARG A 816 5.35 -8.45 37.01
C ARG A 816 5.52 -9.37 38.23
N ASP A 817 4.51 -9.41 39.10
CA ASP A 817 4.53 -10.20 40.34
C ASP A 817 4.68 -11.70 40.06
N SER A 818 4.07 -12.21 38.98
CA SER A 818 4.20 -13.62 38.60
C SER A 818 5.66 -14.01 38.32
N MET A 819 6.44 -13.13 37.72
CA MET A 819 7.85 -13.36 37.39
C MET A 819 8.73 -13.20 38.63
N ILE A 820 8.52 -12.14 39.41
CA ILE A 820 9.25 -11.88 40.67
C ILE A 820 9.09 -13.06 41.64
N ARG A 821 7.86 -13.54 41.83
CA ARG A 821 7.59 -14.67 42.74
C ARG A 821 8.20 -15.98 42.23
N ARG A 822 8.26 -16.16 40.92
CA ARG A 822 8.77 -17.41 40.32
C ARG A 822 10.30 -17.46 40.34
N TYR A 823 10.95 -16.34 40.03
CA TYR A 823 12.38 -16.32 39.72
C TYR A 823 13.23 -15.51 40.70
N GLY A 824 12.62 -14.72 41.59
CA GLY A 824 13.32 -13.83 42.52
C GLY A 824 13.80 -12.54 41.84
N LEU A 825 14.43 -11.64 42.63
CA LEU A 825 14.95 -10.33 42.18
C LEU A 825 16.49 -10.26 42.16
N ASP A 826 17.16 -11.41 42.28
CA ASP A 826 18.63 -11.47 42.41
C ASP A 826 19.37 -11.27 41.07
N GLY A 827 18.66 -10.87 40.01
CA GLY A 827 19.19 -10.75 38.66
C GLY A 827 19.57 -12.10 38.04
N ARG A 828 20.22 -12.06 36.88
CA ARG A 828 20.70 -13.26 36.19
C ARG A 828 21.80 -13.96 36.98
N ARG A 829 21.74 -15.29 37.03
CA ARG A 829 22.77 -16.14 37.66
C ARG A 829 24.05 -16.21 36.80
N PRO A 830 25.25 -16.14 37.40
CA PRO A 830 26.52 -16.18 36.65
C PRO A 830 26.81 -17.52 35.96
N ASN A 831 26.24 -18.62 36.47
CA ASN A 831 26.52 -19.98 36.01
C ASN A 831 25.56 -20.51 34.93
N SER A 832 24.53 -19.74 34.57
CA SER A 832 23.49 -20.17 33.64
C SER A 832 22.86 -18.98 32.91
N TYR A 833 22.94 -18.99 31.59
CA TYR A 833 22.33 -17.98 30.72
C TYR A 833 21.20 -18.61 29.91
N ALA A 834 19.99 -18.07 30.05
CA ALA A 834 18.87 -18.32 29.16
C ALA A 834 18.79 -17.15 28.18
N ILE A 835 18.98 -17.40 26.88
CA ILE A 835 19.11 -16.34 25.86
C ILE A 835 17.93 -16.44 24.89
N HIS A 836 16.93 -15.60 25.06
CA HIS A 836 15.65 -15.68 24.38
C HIS A 836 15.69 -14.96 23.03
N GLN A 837 16.31 -15.62 22.04
CA GLN A 837 16.50 -15.03 20.72
C GLN A 837 15.21 -15.17 19.92
N LYS A 838 14.58 -14.03 19.62
CA LYS A 838 13.35 -13.93 18.86
C LYS A 838 13.67 -13.59 17.41
N THR A 839 13.13 -14.37 16.49
CA THR A 839 13.50 -14.35 15.07
C THR A 839 12.27 -14.44 14.17
N GLN A 840 12.47 -14.18 12.87
CA GLN A 840 11.45 -14.37 11.83
C GLN A 840 10.09 -13.68 12.12
N PRO A 841 10.05 -12.38 12.46
CA PRO A 841 8.79 -11.75 12.83
C PRO A 841 7.80 -11.67 11.65
N VAL A 842 6.52 -11.97 11.90
CA VAL A 842 5.40 -11.60 11.02
C VAL A 842 4.52 -10.63 11.78
N VAL A 843 4.42 -9.39 11.29
CA VAL A 843 3.71 -8.30 11.98
C VAL A 843 2.51 -7.84 11.16
N THR A 844 1.31 -7.94 11.71
CA THR A 844 0.10 -7.33 11.11
C THR A 844 -0.36 -6.15 11.96
N VAL A 845 -0.35 -4.96 11.37
CA VAL A 845 -0.78 -3.72 12.03
C VAL A 845 -2.24 -3.45 11.70
N ALA A 846 -3.01 -2.99 12.67
CA ALA A 846 -4.40 -2.55 12.46
C ALA A 846 -4.45 -1.32 11.54
N PRO A 847 -5.56 -1.10 10.79
CA PRO A 847 -5.66 0.02 9.84
C PRO A 847 -5.44 1.41 10.45
N ASP A 848 -5.71 1.57 11.76
CA ASP A 848 -5.52 2.82 12.49
C ASP A 848 -4.07 3.08 12.94
N GLY A 849 -3.17 2.10 12.78
CA GLY A 849 -1.78 2.20 13.21
C GLY A 849 -1.59 2.26 14.73
N LYS A 850 -2.57 1.85 15.54
CA LYS A 850 -2.53 1.94 17.02
C LYS A 850 -2.47 0.60 17.73
N SER A 851 -2.63 -0.51 16.99
CA SER A 851 -2.43 -1.85 17.50
C SER A 851 -1.81 -2.75 16.44
N ALA A 852 -1.14 -3.80 16.88
CA ALA A 852 -0.54 -4.78 16.00
C ALA A 852 -0.53 -6.17 16.65
N ARG A 853 -0.38 -7.19 15.81
CA ARG A 853 -0.07 -8.56 16.22
C ARG A 853 1.29 -8.94 15.67
N ILE A 854 2.06 -9.67 16.45
CA ILE A 854 3.37 -10.17 16.04
C ILE A 854 3.50 -11.64 16.38
N ARG A 855 3.79 -12.43 15.35
CA ARG A 855 4.35 -13.76 15.51
C ARG A 855 5.87 -13.64 15.50
N ALA A 856 6.56 -14.34 16.40
CA ALA A 856 8.01 -14.51 16.34
C ALA A 856 8.41 -15.93 16.74
N ARG A 857 9.50 -16.43 16.17
CA ARG A 857 10.07 -17.73 16.54
C ARG A 857 11.10 -17.55 17.64
N LEU A 858 10.96 -18.31 18.72
CA LEU A 858 11.99 -18.49 19.73
C LEU A 858 13.02 -19.49 19.21
N PHE A 859 14.27 -19.06 19.10
CA PHE A 859 15.44 -19.92 18.90
C PHE A 859 16.39 -19.70 20.07
N GLN A 860 16.07 -20.28 21.21
CA GLN A 860 16.79 -20.00 22.45
C GLN A 860 17.99 -20.94 22.61
N ILE A 861 19.17 -20.33 22.69
CA ILE A 861 20.41 -20.98 23.06
C ILE A 861 20.66 -20.73 24.55
N ASN A 862 20.71 -21.78 25.34
CA ASN A 862 21.10 -21.68 26.75
C ASN A 862 22.56 -22.07 26.93
N SER A 863 23.23 -21.41 27.86
CA SER A 863 24.63 -21.68 28.20
C SER A 863 24.79 -21.88 29.72
N SER A 864 25.80 -22.63 30.10
CA SER A 864 26.17 -22.90 31.50
C SER A 864 27.68 -22.88 31.66
N THR A 865 28.17 -22.70 32.87
CA THR A 865 29.60 -22.91 33.20
C THR A 865 30.01 -24.37 33.13
N ASP A 866 29.11 -25.29 33.44
CA ASP A 866 29.44 -26.69 33.70
C ASP A 866 28.87 -27.63 32.64
N ASN A 867 27.67 -27.33 32.13
CA ASN A 867 26.96 -28.19 31.19
C ASN A 867 27.19 -27.81 29.72
N PRO A 868 27.23 -28.78 28.81
CA PRO A 868 27.33 -28.53 27.38
C PRO A 868 25.96 -28.09 26.86
N GLY A 869 25.67 -26.78 26.84
CA GLY A 869 24.55 -26.11 26.13
C GLY A 869 23.12 -26.72 26.14
N SER A 870 22.11 -25.92 25.79
CA SER A 870 20.81 -26.49 25.38
C SER A 870 20.07 -25.59 24.39
N TYR A 871 19.08 -26.16 23.71
CA TYR A 871 18.22 -25.47 22.77
C TYR A 871 16.75 -25.52 23.22
N ILE A 872 16.02 -24.45 22.95
CA ILE A 872 14.57 -24.38 23.08
C ILE A 872 14.00 -23.70 21.84
N SER A 873 12.99 -24.33 21.24
CA SER A 873 12.20 -23.73 20.16
C SER A 873 10.76 -23.50 20.62
N GLY A 874 10.17 -22.41 20.14
CA GLY A 874 8.81 -22.00 20.47
C GLY A 874 8.30 -20.94 19.51
N ILE A 875 7.00 -20.66 19.56
CA ILE A 875 6.33 -19.64 18.77
C ILE A 875 5.65 -18.67 19.72
N TYR A 876 6.04 -17.40 19.61
CA TYR A 876 5.32 -16.30 20.21
C TYR A 876 4.18 -15.85 19.32
N GLU A 877 3.02 -15.57 19.92
CA GLU A 877 1.89 -14.90 19.29
C GLU A 877 1.43 -13.77 20.21
N ASN A 878 1.88 -12.55 19.93
CA ASN A 878 1.68 -11.40 20.81
C ASN A 878 0.75 -10.37 20.17
N GLN A 879 0.08 -9.61 21.03
CA GLN A 879 -0.61 -8.38 20.66
C GLN A 879 0.09 -7.19 21.33
N VAL A 880 0.15 -6.07 20.60
CA VAL A 880 0.81 -4.83 21.04
C VAL A 880 -0.11 -3.66 20.74
N VAL A 881 -0.18 -2.70 21.66
CA VAL A 881 -1.03 -1.51 21.59
C VAL A 881 -0.22 -0.25 21.86
N LEU A 882 -0.60 0.86 21.25
CA LEU A 882 -0.05 2.17 21.51
C LEU A 882 -0.76 2.77 22.74
N GLU A 883 -0.12 2.71 23.90
CA GLU A 883 -0.63 3.26 25.16
C GLU A 883 0.16 4.54 25.51
N ASN A 884 -0.52 5.68 25.57
CA ASN A 884 0.10 6.98 25.88
C ASN A 884 1.30 7.33 24.98
N GLY A 885 1.25 6.96 23.70
CA GLY A 885 2.33 7.18 22.74
C GLY A 885 3.50 6.20 22.82
N VAL A 886 3.40 5.14 23.64
CA VAL A 886 4.41 4.10 23.79
C VAL A 886 3.83 2.74 23.38
N TRP A 887 4.52 1.99 22.52
CA TRP A 887 4.12 0.64 22.17
C TRP A 887 4.32 -0.29 23.37
N LYS A 888 3.25 -0.98 23.77
CA LYS A 888 3.19 -1.87 24.94
C LYS A 888 2.57 -3.22 24.58
N ILE A 889 3.07 -4.28 25.18
CA ILE A 889 2.55 -5.64 24.99
C ILE A 889 1.21 -5.76 25.72
N SER A 890 0.12 -6.02 24.99
CA SER A 890 -1.22 -6.22 25.55
C SER A 890 -1.58 -7.69 25.73
N ALA A 891 -0.94 -8.57 24.97
CA ALA A 891 -1.10 -10.01 25.09
C ALA A 891 0.21 -10.71 24.71
N MET A 892 0.58 -11.73 25.48
CA MET A 892 1.75 -12.55 25.15
C MET A 892 1.47 -14.02 25.41
N ASP A 893 1.63 -14.79 24.36
CA ASP A 893 1.59 -16.25 24.36
C ASP A 893 2.91 -16.82 23.82
N LEU A 894 3.34 -17.96 24.38
CA LEU A 894 4.50 -18.73 23.94
C LEU A 894 4.13 -20.22 23.93
N ASP A 895 3.95 -20.75 22.73
CA ASP A 895 3.79 -22.19 22.51
C ASP A 895 5.17 -22.82 22.26
N TYR A 896 5.67 -23.62 23.21
CA TYR A 896 6.91 -24.39 22.99
C TYR A 896 6.71 -25.46 21.93
N VAL A 897 7.71 -25.66 21.08
CA VAL A 897 7.71 -26.74 20.08
C VAL A 897 8.56 -27.90 20.56
N TRP A 898 9.83 -27.66 20.91
CA TRP A 898 10.75 -28.68 21.41
C TRP A 898 11.82 -28.07 22.32
N THR A 899 12.40 -28.91 23.19
CA THR A 899 13.54 -28.59 24.04
C THR A 899 14.49 -29.77 24.07
N THR A 900 15.80 -29.51 24.05
CA THR A 900 16.80 -30.57 24.18
C THR A 900 18.13 -30.05 24.72
N GLY A 901 18.86 -30.91 25.43
CA GLY A 901 20.27 -30.67 25.76
C GLY A 901 21.15 -30.83 24.52
N TYR A 902 22.30 -30.14 24.49
CA TYR A 902 23.18 -30.19 23.31
C TYR A 902 23.64 -31.62 22.98
N VAL A 903 24.10 -32.39 23.97
CA VAL A 903 24.59 -33.77 23.75
C VAL A 903 23.45 -34.69 23.27
N THR A 904 22.25 -34.47 23.81
CA THR A 904 21.06 -35.23 23.42
C THR A 904 20.67 -34.95 21.98
N GLY A 905 20.60 -33.67 21.59
CA GLY A 905 20.07 -33.25 20.29
C GLY A 905 18.57 -33.56 20.14
N TRP A 906 17.96 -33.16 19.02
CA TRP A 906 16.53 -33.37 18.82
C TRP A 906 16.16 -34.76 18.27
N ALA A 907 17.13 -35.65 18.07
CA ALA A 907 16.88 -37.04 17.67
C ALA A 907 16.89 -38.06 18.82
N LYS A 908 17.15 -37.64 20.05
CA LYS A 908 17.18 -38.52 21.24
C LYS A 908 16.40 -37.92 22.42
N VAL A 909 15.36 -37.14 22.14
CA VAL A 909 14.56 -36.46 23.17
C VAL A 909 13.71 -37.47 23.92
N ASN A 910 13.78 -37.43 25.25
CA ASN A 910 12.81 -38.07 26.13
C ASN A 910 11.69 -37.06 26.46
N PRO A 911 10.41 -37.34 26.14
CA PRO A 911 9.29 -36.44 26.41
C PRO A 911 9.20 -35.97 27.87
N ASP A 912 9.63 -36.79 28.84
CA ASP A 912 9.58 -36.44 30.25
C ASP A 912 10.61 -35.36 30.65
N ASP A 913 11.65 -35.14 29.85
CA ASP A 913 12.70 -34.15 30.13
C ASP A 913 12.13 -32.73 30.18
N ALA A 914 11.06 -32.44 29.43
CA ALA A 914 10.40 -31.14 29.46
C ALA A 914 9.76 -30.84 30.83
N ARG A 915 9.38 -31.88 31.59
CA ARG A 915 8.71 -31.73 32.89
C ARG A 915 9.64 -31.26 34.00
N ARG A 916 10.96 -31.34 33.82
CA ARG A 916 11.95 -30.84 34.80
C ARG A 916 11.84 -29.33 35.04
N PHE A 917 11.20 -28.60 34.13
CA PHE A 917 10.95 -27.16 34.24
C PHE A 917 9.61 -26.82 34.91
N ALA A 918 8.85 -27.83 35.34
CA ALA A 918 7.64 -27.63 36.11
C ALA A 918 7.94 -26.81 37.38
N PRO A 919 7.10 -25.83 37.72
CA PRO A 919 7.23 -25.09 38.97
C PRO A 919 7.00 -26.03 40.17
N GLN A 920 7.48 -25.61 41.35
CA GLN A 920 7.14 -26.30 42.59
C GLN A 920 5.62 -26.32 42.80
N PRO A 921 5.03 -27.42 43.31
CA PRO A 921 3.57 -27.56 43.47
C PRO A 921 2.90 -26.48 44.33
N THR A 922 3.67 -25.77 45.16
CA THR A 922 3.18 -24.69 46.04
C THR A 922 2.98 -23.37 45.31
N PHE A 923 3.72 -23.10 44.23
CA PHE A 923 3.66 -21.81 43.52
C PHE A 923 2.25 -21.45 43.05
N ALA A 924 1.60 -22.39 42.36
CA ALA A 924 0.25 -22.19 41.84
C ALA A 924 -0.82 -22.06 42.95
N LYS A 925 -0.52 -22.48 44.19
CA LYS A 925 -1.40 -22.31 45.35
C LYS A 925 -1.23 -20.95 46.00
N GLU A 926 0.01 -20.46 46.11
CA GLU A 926 0.33 -19.18 46.74
C GLU A 926 0.00 -17.97 45.84
N PHE A 927 0.14 -18.13 44.53
CA PHE A 927 -0.15 -17.08 43.55
C PHE A 927 -0.85 -17.67 42.30
N PRO A 928 -2.15 -17.99 42.42
CA PRO A 928 -2.88 -18.68 41.36
C PRO A 928 -2.98 -17.82 40.09
N PRO A 929 -2.90 -18.44 38.90
CA PRO A 929 -3.14 -17.74 37.63
C PRO A 929 -4.61 -17.33 37.51
N ASP A 930 -4.87 -16.29 36.71
CA ASP A 930 -6.23 -15.78 36.48
C ASP A 930 -7.01 -16.66 35.51
N ARG A 931 -6.32 -17.36 34.60
CA ARG A 931 -6.87 -18.30 33.62
C ARG A 931 -5.87 -19.43 33.36
N PRO A 932 -6.30 -20.62 32.89
CA PRO A 932 -5.37 -21.65 32.43
C PRO A 932 -4.55 -21.18 31.23
N LEU A 933 -3.47 -21.92 30.92
CA LEU A 933 -2.77 -21.79 29.64
C LEU A 933 -3.72 -22.14 28.50
N ARG A 934 -3.59 -21.44 27.38
CA ARG A 934 -4.29 -21.77 26.14
C ARG A 934 -3.63 -22.94 25.42
N GLY A 935 -2.29 -22.97 25.44
CA GLY A 935 -1.47 -23.98 24.80
C GLY A 935 -1.20 -25.20 25.68
N VAL A 936 -0.28 -26.05 25.20
CA VAL A 936 0.22 -27.20 25.96
C VAL A 936 1.08 -26.75 27.14
N THR A 937 0.99 -27.45 28.28
CA THR A 937 1.72 -27.07 29.49
C THR A 937 3.23 -27.23 29.36
N PHE A 938 3.68 -28.27 28.65
CA PHE A 938 5.09 -28.60 28.44
C PHE A 938 5.40 -28.62 26.95
N ALA A 939 6.68 -28.44 26.59
CA ALA A 939 7.12 -28.66 25.21
C ALA A 939 6.66 -30.06 24.74
N PRO A 940 5.86 -30.16 23.66
CA PRO A 940 5.13 -31.38 23.34
C PRO A 940 6.00 -32.42 22.65
N PHE A 941 7.11 -32.02 22.02
CA PHE A 941 7.97 -32.92 21.24
C PHE A 941 8.45 -34.13 22.06
N PRO A 942 8.35 -35.37 21.53
CA PRO A 942 8.12 -35.73 20.13
C PRO A 942 6.68 -35.63 19.60
N GLN A 943 5.69 -35.34 20.45
CA GLN A 943 4.33 -35.09 19.98
C GLN A 943 4.25 -33.76 19.21
N ILE A 944 3.31 -33.69 18.26
CA ILE A 944 3.07 -32.48 17.48
C ILE A 944 1.81 -31.79 18.00
N ALA A 945 1.98 -30.63 18.63
CA ALA A 945 0.86 -29.78 19.01
C ALA A 945 0.41 -28.88 17.84
N PRO A 946 -0.88 -28.45 17.81
CA PRO A 946 -1.30 -27.32 17.00
C PRO A 946 -0.54 -26.05 17.40
N VAL A 947 -0.26 -25.19 16.42
CA VAL A 947 0.33 -23.86 16.64
C VAL A 947 -0.60 -22.84 15.98
N GLY A 948 -1.08 -21.88 16.76
CA GLY A 948 -2.03 -20.87 16.30
C GLY A 948 -1.38 -19.80 15.42
N PHE A 949 -2.14 -19.27 14.45
CA PHE A 949 -1.76 -18.15 13.59
C PHE A 949 -2.69 -16.97 13.80
N HIS A 950 -2.18 -15.75 13.97
CA HIS A 950 -3.04 -14.55 13.97
C HIS A 950 -3.45 -14.05 12.58
N TYR A 951 -2.95 -14.68 11.50
CA TYR A 951 -3.15 -14.25 10.13
C TYR A 951 -3.54 -15.41 9.20
N ARG A 952 -4.29 -15.07 8.16
CA ARG A 952 -4.64 -15.94 7.03
C ARG A 952 -3.52 -15.94 5.99
N ASN A 953 -3.51 -16.92 5.10
CA ASN A 953 -2.55 -16.96 3.99
C ASN A 953 -2.55 -15.62 3.22
N PRO A 954 -1.42 -14.91 3.13
CA PRO A 954 -1.37 -13.56 2.61
C PRO A 954 -1.64 -13.47 1.10
N VAL A 955 -1.69 -14.60 0.38
CA VAL A 955 -1.97 -14.65 -1.07
C VAL A 955 -3.31 -15.32 -1.41
N SER A 956 -3.66 -16.44 -0.78
CA SER A 956 -4.95 -17.10 -1.04
C SER A 956 -6.07 -16.67 -0.10
N GLY A 957 -5.75 -16.10 1.06
CA GLY A 957 -6.73 -15.82 2.12
C GLY A 957 -7.18 -17.08 2.89
N ARG A 958 -6.55 -18.24 2.62
CA ARG A 958 -6.83 -19.51 3.28
C ARG A 958 -6.71 -19.40 4.80
N GLU A 959 -7.66 -20.01 5.49
CA GLU A 959 -7.62 -20.14 6.95
C GLU A 959 -6.59 -21.19 7.36
N PRO A 960 -5.68 -20.87 8.29
CA PRO A 960 -4.81 -21.86 8.90
C PRO A 960 -5.64 -22.79 9.79
N PRO A 961 -5.15 -24.00 10.11
CA PRO A 961 -5.88 -24.97 10.95
C PRO A 961 -6.31 -24.42 12.32
N LEU A 962 -5.54 -23.48 12.86
CA LEU A 962 -5.86 -22.76 14.10
C LEU A 962 -5.63 -21.26 13.87
N LEU A 963 -6.69 -20.54 13.50
CA LEU A 963 -6.69 -19.08 13.39
C LEU A 963 -7.01 -18.48 14.76
N LEU A 964 -6.22 -17.50 15.20
CA LEU A 964 -6.40 -16.81 16.47
C LEU A 964 -7.25 -15.56 16.26
N GLU A 965 -8.31 -15.45 17.06
CA GLU A 965 -9.25 -14.32 17.03
C GLU A 965 -8.64 -13.01 17.50
#